data_AF-A0A353YWH8-F1
#
_entry.id   AF-A0A353YWH8-F1
#
_cell.length_a   1.000
_cell.length_b   1.000
_cell.length_c   1.000
_cell.angle_alpha   90.00
_cell.angle_beta   90.00
_cell.angle_gamma   90.00
#
_symmetry.space_group_name_H-M   'P 1'
#
loop_
_entity.id
_entity.type
_entity.pdbx_description
1 polymer ?
#
loop_
_entity_poly.entity_id
_entity_poly.type
_entity_poly.pdbx_seq_one_letter_code
_entity_poly.pdbx_strand_id
1 'polypeptide(L)'
;MIIQSKIRFSLTIIFSILVTGLLHSQETLIDGIDNDNDGYVDCFDSDLFGMPGCEPFYFGQPIPECREKPPVLSSYTLVEKFRTDNTLYPIDQRSGVFVGDMTDDGTPDIVSKHPGTGRLYIFNGIDGSLEQEFNQASNSNALNQPAIGDVDGDGWGDVFVVETDNFLKRYEYNNSLSKGSVNNAAPAWTSSDRIDNNIQSPQLADFNGDGTPEVYVGNAIFNAIDGTRLVAYNTGNNGGEQSGRDDAWPHAYNVFNQGDLVPGGGGATFGTEADGLEFIAGNQIYFVDLGNGTQDNGSLTLAQETTISGVTNGDGYTSVADLNGDNRIDVIVTGKTASNAAVIFAYDPYTNQQIGTTYDIGNGSSYAGRVNVADFDSDGDVEIGTAGKNIYVVVEYNSTTEVLETKWSKTGLDDGSQVTGSTVFDFEGDGTAEVVYSEEENLFVWKGSDGSEMAKITSRSGTRTDYPLVADVDGDGQSEIVITAQTGNGPGASGSDWVSVYRSKDAPWLPARESWNQHGYHVTNLGQDLTIPADQQLIVDPSYPSAFNRAFNGFLVQTTFLTQFADPTFAVGDLTTENVIVDTLGCGVVDSVTFTVTLENNGDWKAPRYTPLAIFDGDPYVTTATYLGTIYTQDNVEKGGSLDITHTVKADGSGNIELYVLVNHYEETLAIGDALPAPLTGVTSPTMECDYVNNVGFIVDISNC
;
A
#
# COMPACT_ATOMS: atom_id res chain seq x y z
N MET A 1 -70.91 -13.01 -44.17
CA MET A 1 -70.81 -14.41 -43.71
C MET A 1 -69.45 -14.50 -42.99
N ILE A 2 -69.29 -13.93 -41.80
CA ILE A 2 -69.78 -14.38 -40.49
C ILE A 2 -69.25 -15.79 -40.18
N ILE A 3 -68.42 -15.85 -39.14
CA ILE A 3 -67.86 -17.02 -38.44
C ILE A 3 -66.66 -17.70 -39.14
N GLN A 4 -65.46 -17.21 -38.84
CA GLN A 4 -64.32 -18.04 -38.37
C GLN A 4 -63.25 -17.09 -37.77
N SER A 5 -63.62 -16.36 -36.73
CA SER A 5 -62.66 -15.79 -35.78
C SER A 5 -63.20 -16.12 -34.38
N LYS A 6 -62.32 -16.43 -33.44
CA LYS A 6 -62.53 -17.09 -32.13
C LYS A 6 -62.30 -18.60 -32.16
N ILE A 7 -61.02 -18.99 -32.15
CA ILE A 7 -60.36 -19.95 -31.23
C ILE A 7 -58.88 -19.93 -31.66
N ARG A 8 -58.15 -18.86 -31.31
CA ARG A 8 -56.68 -18.77 -31.27
C ARG A 8 -56.28 -17.56 -30.42
N PHE A 9 -56.84 -17.49 -29.22
CA PHE A 9 -56.59 -16.40 -28.28
C PHE A 9 -56.57 -16.95 -26.84
N SER A 10 -55.81 -18.03 -26.61
CA SER A 10 -55.55 -18.57 -25.25
C SER A 10 -54.28 -19.44 -25.15
N LEU A 11 -53.31 -19.33 -26.07
CA LEU A 11 -52.08 -20.13 -26.01
C LEU A 11 -50.86 -19.38 -26.58
N THR A 12 -50.74 -18.09 -26.27
CA THR A 12 -49.56 -17.27 -26.62
C THR A 12 -49.31 -16.18 -25.57
N ILE A 13 -49.73 -16.44 -24.32
CA ILE A 13 -49.38 -15.67 -23.13
C ILE A 13 -49.20 -16.72 -22.03
N ILE A 14 -48.04 -17.36 -22.03
CA ILE A 14 -47.30 -18.11 -20.98
C ILE A 14 -46.15 -18.78 -21.75
N PHE A 15 -45.30 -17.96 -22.39
CA PHE A 15 -43.97 -18.36 -22.87
C PHE A 15 -43.19 -17.12 -23.31
N SER A 16 -43.16 -16.07 -22.48
CA SER A 16 -42.30 -14.88 -22.64
C SER A 16 -42.18 -14.15 -21.30
N ILE A 17 -41.98 -14.91 -20.23
CA ILE A 17 -41.36 -14.47 -18.97
C ILE A 17 -40.48 -15.63 -18.51
N LEU A 18 -39.46 -15.93 -19.31
CA LEU A 18 -38.18 -16.39 -18.80
C LEU A 18 -37.21 -15.33 -19.31
N VAL A 19 -37.21 -14.19 -18.63
CA VAL A 19 -35.96 -13.46 -18.50
C VAL A 19 -35.07 -14.47 -17.80
N THR A 20 -34.06 -14.97 -18.51
CA THR A 20 -32.92 -15.63 -17.89
C THR A 20 -32.25 -14.56 -17.03
N GLY A 21 -32.79 -14.32 -15.83
CA GLY A 21 -31.89 -14.09 -14.72
C GLY A 21 -31.15 -15.41 -14.61
N LEU A 22 -29.89 -15.42 -15.03
CA LEU A 22 -28.93 -16.26 -14.34
C LEU A 22 -29.06 -15.80 -12.90
N LEU A 23 -29.76 -16.60 -12.09
CA LEU A 23 -29.41 -16.69 -10.69
C LEU A 23 -27.99 -17.24 -10.77
N HIS A 24 -26.99 -16.36 -10.82
CA HIS A 24 -25.68 -16.75 -10.34
C HIS A 24 -25.90 -17.23 -8.91
N SER A 25 -25.07 -18.18 -8.46
CA SER A 25 -25.08 -18.51 -7.03
C SER A 25 -24.87 -17.22 -6.25
N GLN A 26 -25.18 -17.18 -4.96
CA GLN A 26 -24.60 -16.08 -4.19
C GLN A 26 -23.18 -16.48 -3.82
N GLU A 27 -22.28 -15.52 -3.77
CA GLU A 27 -21.04 -15.69 -3.01
C GLU A 27 -21.43 -15.87 -1.54
N THR A 28 -20.82 -16.87 -0.88
CA THR A 28 -21.23 -17.25 0.49
C THR A 28 -20.07 -17.55 1.42
N LEU A 29 -18.84 -17.54 0.91
CA LEU A 29 -17.63 -17.87 1.64
C LEU A 29 -16.57 -16.81 1.36
N ILE A 30 -15.65 -16.65 2.31
CA ILE A 30 -14.40 -15.91 2.09
C ILE A 30 -13.35 -17.01 1.93
N ASP A 31 -13.11 -17.45 0.70
CA ASP A 31 -12.23 -18.58 0.39
C ASP A 31 -11.22 -18.32 -0.73
N GLY A 32 -11.10 -17.06 -1.18
CA GLY A 32 -10.10 -16.63 -2.15
C GLY A 32 -10.52 -16.88 -3.60
N ILE A 33 -11.78 -17.22 -3.85
CA ILE A 33 -12.29 -17.67 -5.16
C ILE A 33 -13.61 -16.96 -5.46
N ASP A 34 -13.80 -16.52 -6.70
CA ASP A 34 -15.12 -16.11 -7.22
C ASP A 34 -16.03 -17.36 -7.40
N ASN A 35 -16.86 -17.66 -6.39
CA ASN A 35 -17.69 -18.87 -6.34
C ASN A 35 -18.94 -18.79 -7.24
N ASP A 36 -19.38 -17.58 -7.59
CA ASP A 36 -20.59 -17.37 -8.39
C ASP A 36 -20.32 -16.97 -9.86
N ASN A 37 -19.04 -16.72 -10.17
CA ASN A 37 -18.47 -16.36 -11.46
C ASN A 37 -19.02 -15.05 -12.02
N ASP A 38 -19.28 -14.06 -11.15
CA ASP A 38 -19.69 -12.72 -11.56
C ASP A 38 -18.50 -11.74 -11.76
N GLY A 39 -17.29 -12.19 -11.43
CA GLY A 39 -16.03 -11.47 -11.58
C GLY A 39 -15.55 -10.77 -10.30
N TYR A 40 -16.27 -10.85 -9.18
CA TYR A 40 -15.83 -10.32 -7.90
C TYR A 40 -15.37 -11.43 -6.95
N VAL A 41 -14.20 -11.23 -6.33
CA VAL A 41 -13.62 -12.20 -5.39
C VAL A 41 -13.88 -11.78 -3.95
N ASP A 42 -14.40 -12.69 -3.13
CA ASP A 42 -14.59 -12.50 -1.69
C ASP A 42 -15.21 -11.13 -1.32
N CYS A 43 -14.48 -10.32 -0.54
CA CYS A 43 -14.95 -9.04 -0.01
C CYS A 43 -15.06 -7.92 -1.07
N PHE A 44 -14.65 -8.19 -2.31
CA PHE A 44 -15.03 -7.35 -3.45
C PHE A 44 -16.47 -7.59 -3.89
N ASP A 45 -17.04 -8.75 -3.59
CA ASP A 45 -18.43 -9.08 -3.92
C ASP A 45 -19.40 -8.43 -2.92
N SER A 46 -20.40 -7.77 -3.48
CA SER A 46 -21.53 -7.20 -2.76
C SER A 46 -22.39 -8.24 -2.02
N ASP A 47 -22.36 -9.51 -2.42
CA ASP A 47 -23.08 -10.60 -1.74
C ASP A 47 -22.49 -10.92 -0.35
N LEU A 48 -21.20 -10.64 -0.13
CA LEU A 48 -20.53 -10.77 1.17
C LEU A 48 -20.53 -9.48 2.01
N PHE A 49 -21.17 -8.41 1.53
CA PHE A 49 -21.16 -7.13 2.22
C PHE A 49 -21.65 -7.23 3.68
N GLY A 50 -20.79 -6.80 4.61
CA GLY A 50 -21.07 -6.84 6.06
C GLY A 50 -21.02 -8.24 6.69
N MET A 51 -20.46 -9.23 5.98
CA MET A 51 -20.18 -10.53 6.57
C MET A 51 -18.91 -10.49 7.45
N PRO A 52 -18.89 -11.24 8.56
CA PRO A 52 -17.71 -11.42 9.40
C PRO A 52 -16.49 -11.85 8.58
N GLY A 53 -15.42 -11.06 8.66
CA GLY A 53 -14.17 -11.23 7.90
C GLY A 53 -13.96 -10.16 6.84
N CYS A 54 -15.02 -9.54 6.31
CA CYS A 54 -14.91 -8.42 5.37
C CYS A 54 -14.92 -7.05 6.05
N GLU A 55 -15.26 -6.95 7.35
CA GLU A 55 -15.25 -5.68 8.06
C GLU A 55 -13.88 -4.95 8.05
N PRO A 56 -12.71 -5.62 8.21
CA PRO A 56 -11.42 -4.94 8.13
C PRO A 56 -10.94 -4.72 6.68
N PHE A 57 -11.66 -5.21 5.66
CA PHE A 57 -11.23 -5.12 4.28
C PHE A 57 -11.34 -3.70 3.73
N TYR A 58 -10.40 -3.27 2.90
CA TYR A 58 -10.35 -1.87 2.42
C TYR A 58 -11.43 -1.52 1.38
N PHE A 59 -12.22 -2.47 0.89
CA PHE A 59 -13.35 -2.25 0.00
C PHE A 59 -14.64 -2.81 0.61
N GLY A 60 -15.81 -2.39 0.11
CA GLY A 60 -17.08 -2.89 0.62
C GLY A 60 -17.42 -2.32 2.00
N GLN A 61 -16.85 -1.17 2.37
CA GLN A 61 -17.14 -0.54 3.66
C GLN A 61 -18.56 0.06 3.68
N PRO A 62 -19.25 0.04 4.82
CA PRO A 62 -20.52 0.74 4.97
C PRO A 62 -20.33 2.26 4.86
N ILE A 63 -21.39 2.97 4.49
CA ILE A 63 -21.39 4.43 4.54
C ILE A 63 -21.44 4.85 6.02
N PRO A 64 -20.40 5.52 6.56
CA PRO A 64 -20.38 5.94 7.96
C PRO A 64 -21.35 7.09 8.22
N GLU A 65 -21.99 7.07 9.38
CA GLU A 65 -22.71 8.19 9.99
C GLU A 65 -21.72 9.19 10.62
N CYS A 66 -20.72 8.70 11.34
CA CYS A 66 -19.61 9.45 11.92
C CYS A 66 -18.42 9.46 10.96
N ARG A 67 -18.23 10.61 10.29
CA ARG A 67 -17.22 10.77 9.25
C ARG A 67 -16.62 12.17 9.22
N GLU A 68 -15.34 12.28 8.90
CA GLU A 68 -14.64 13.55 8.76
C GLU A 68 -13.57 13.49 7.67
N LYS A 69 -13.47 14.54 6.84
CA LYS A 69 -12.42 14.66 5.82
C LYS A 69 -11.30 15.57 6.33
N PRO A 70 -10.03 15.27 6.01
CA PRO A 70 -8.94 16.24 6.18
C PRO A 70 -9.23 17.56 5.46
N PRO A 71 -8.78 18.70 6.02
CA PRO A 71 -8.92 19.99 5.38
C PRO A 71 -7.92 20.13 4.23
N VAL A 72 -8.38 20.32 2.98
CA VAL A 72 -7.50 20.47 1.81
C VAL A 72 -6.50 21.63 1.97
N LEU A 73 -5.21 21.30 2.08
CA LEU A 73 -4.12 22.27 2.23
C LEU A 73 -3.43 22.60 0.90
N SER A 74 -2.90 23.82 0.78
CA SER A 74 -2.04 24.19 -0.35
C SER A 74 -0.58 23.74 -0.18
N SER A 75 -0.22 23.35 1.04
CA SER A 75 1.09 22.86 1.46
C SER A 75 0.99 22.35 2.89
N TYR A 76 1.80 21.37 3.25
CA TYR A 76 1.90 20.87 4.63
C TYR A 76 3.35 20.64 5.05
N THR A 77 3.54 20.58 6.36
CA THR A 77 4.80 20.39 7.06
C THR A 77 4.96 18.93 7.42
N LEU A 78 5.92 18.26 6.79
CA LEU A 78 6.30 16.91 7.18
C LEU A 78 7.07 16.92 8.50
N VAL A 79 6.67 16.06 9.42
CA VAL A 79 7.38 15.79 10.67
C VAL A 79 7.71 14.30 10.77
N GLU A 80 8.93 13.98 11.19
CA GLU A 80 9.36 12.61 11.41
C GLU A 80 8.61 12.06 12.64
N LYS A 81 7.81 11.00 12.44
CA LYS A 81 7.10 10.26 13.50
C LYS A 81 8.14 9.50 14.33
N PHE A 82 8.99 8.74 13.64
CA PHE A 82 10.17 8.09 14.20
C PHE A 82 11.17 7.74 13.10
N ARG A 83 12.33 7.23 13.52
CA ARG A 83 13.29 6.55 12.65
C ARG A 83 13.97 5.40 13.38
N THR A 84 14.39 4.39 12.65
CA THR A 84 15.07 3.21 13.20
C THR A 84 16.48 3.56 13.70
N ASP A 85 16.99 2.84 14.71
CA ASP A 85 18.36 3.04 15.21
C ASP A 85 19.41 2.48 14.23
N ASN A 86 19.99 3.33 13.39
CA ASN A 86 21.05 2.96 12.45
C ASN A 86 22.41 2.66 13.08
N THR A 87 22.59 2.89 14.38
CA THR A 87 23.82 2.49 15.08
C THR A 87 23.77 1.02 15.45
N LEU A 88 22.58 0.53 15.81
CA LEU A 88 22.34 -0.88 16.15
C LEU A 88 21.92 -1.71 14.94
N TYR A 89 21.06 -1.16 14.09
CA TYR A 89 20.38 -1.86 12.99
C TYR A 89 20.47 -1.05 11.67
N PRO A 90 21.69 -0.85 11.13
CA PRO A 90 21.85 -0.10 9.89
C PRO A 90 21.24 -0.86 8.70
N ILE A 91 20.49 -0.14 7.86
CA ILE A 91 19.89 -0.67 6.63
C ILE A 91 20.67 -0.23 5.38
N ASP A 92 20.42 -0.87 4.23
CA ASP A 92 20.93 -0.43 2.93
C ASP A 92 19.88 0.49 2.31
N GLN A 93 20.14 1.79 2.29
CA GLN A 93 19.18 2.78 1.83
C GLN A 93 18.70 2.52 0.39
N ARG A 94 19.53 1.92 -0.46
CA ARG A 94 19.24 1.73 -1.88
C ARG A 94 18.24 0.60 -2.15
N SER A 95 17.94 -0.19 -1.13
CA SER A 95 16.81 -1.10 -1.10
C SER A 95 15.59 -0.36 -0.60
N GLY A 96 14.45 -0.59 -1.23
CA GLY A 96 13.15 -0.28 -0.67
C GLY A 96 12.90 -1.02 0.64
N VAL A 97 11.87 -0.54 1.32
CA VAL A 97 11.25 -1.12 2.51
C VAL A 97 9.87 -1.62 2.14
N PHE A 98 9.33 -2.53 2.93
CA PHE A 98 7.97 -3.06 2.76
C PHE A 98 7.22 -3.02 4.08
N VAL A 99 5.91 -2.85 4.01
CA VAL A 99 5.05 -2.64 5.18
C VAL A 99 4.01 -3.75 5.23
N GLY A 100 3.73 -4.27 6.41
CA GLY A 100 2.73 -5.30 6.64
C GLY A 100 2.81 -5.85 8.06
N ASP A 101 1.69 -6.33 8.63
CA ASP A 101 1.70 -6.97 9.95
C ASP A 101 2.42 -8.33 9.86
N MET A 102 3.69 -8.37 10.26
CA MET A 102 4.50 -9.58 10.19
C MET A 102 4.33 -10.45 11.44
N THR A 103 3.64 -9.96 12.46
CA THR A 103 3.58 -10.57 13.80
C THR A 103 2.19 -10.97 14.26
N ASP A 104 1.15 -10.66 13.47
CA ASP A 104 -0.27 -10.85 13.79
C ASP A 104 -0.66 -10.15 15.10
N ASP A 105 -0.13 -8.94 15.32
CA ASP A 105 -0.42 -8.13 16.51
C ASP A 105 -1.33 -6.93 16.24
N GLY A 106 -1.83 -6.81 15.00
CA GLY A 106 -2.68 -5.71 14.52
C GLY A 106 -1.90 -4.43 14.25
N THR A 107 -0.57 -4.50 14.27
CA THR A 107 0.35 -3.40 13.93
C THR A 107 1.10 -3.76 12.68
N PRO A 108 1.14 -2.87 11.68
CA PRO A 108 2.04 -3.08 10.58
C PRO A 108 3.50 -2.98 11.03
N ASP A 109 4.34 -3.85 10.49
CA ASP A 109 5.78 -3.81 10.66
C ASP A 109 6.47 -3.31 9.40
N ILE A 110 7.72 -2.90 9.54
CA ILE A 110 8.56 -2.43 8.44
C ILE A 110 9.69 -3.42 8.22
N VAL A 111 9.76 -3.99 7.03
CA VAL A 111 10.81 -4.91 6.62
C VAL A 111 11.88 -4.19 5.83
N SER A 112 13.13 -4.37 6.27
CA SER A 112 14.31 -3.82 5.61
C SER A 112 15.51 -4.77 5.71
N LYS A 113 16.63 -4.40 5.09
CA LYS A 113 17.84 -5.23 5.02
C LYS A 113 19.12 -4.45 5.25
N HIS A 114 20.11 -5.10 5.86
CA HIS A 114 21.41 -4.53 6.18
C HIS A 114 22.32 -4.39 4.94
N PRO A 115 23.19 -3.36 4.89
CA PRO A 115 24.18 -3.22 3.83
C PRO A 115 25.32 -4.24 4.01
N GLY A 116 25.25 -5.39 3.35
CA GLY A 116 26.41 -6.29 3.18
C GLY A 116 26.90 -7.10 4.40
N THR A 117 26.12 -7.24 5.47
CA THR A 117 26.34 -8.33 6.48
C THR A 117 25.34 -9.46 6.35
N GLY A 118 24.37 -9.30 5.45
CA GLY A 118 23.30 -10.25 5.25
C GLY A 118 22.42 -10.31 6.49
N ARG A 119 21.70 -9.23 6.77
CA ARG A 119 20.68 -9.23 7.82
C ARG A 119 19.39 -8.69 7.26
N LEU A 120 18.29 -9.24 7.73
CA LEU A 120 16.95 -8.70 7.53
C LEU A 120 16.43 -8.21 8.88
N TYR A 121 15.62 -7.16 8.84
CA TYR A 121 15.04 -6.54 10.01
C TYR A 121 13.54 -6.44 9.83
N ILE A 122 12.81 -6.78 10.89
CA ILE A 122 11.41 -6.44 11.08
C ILE A 122 11.40 -5.40 12.20
N PHE A 123 10.93 -4.19 11.89
CA PHE A 123 10.78 -3.10 12.85
C PHE A 123 9.31 -2.85 13.14
N ASN A 124 8.98 -2.59 14.40
CA ASN A 124 7.64 -2.22 14.81
C ASN A 124 7.23 -0.89 14.17
N GLY A 125 6.04 -0.82 13.59
CA GLY A 125 5.57 0.37 12.91
C GLY A 125 5.17 1.55 13.81
N ILE A 126 5.02 1.36 15.13
CA ILE A 126 4.72 2.43 16.09
C ILE A 126 5.94 3.32 16.35
N ASP A 127 7.11 2.70 16.56
CA ASP A 127 8.28 3.40 17.11
C ASP A 127 9.61 3.05 16.42
N GLY A 128 9.61 2.12 15.46
CA GLY A 128 10.79 1.66 14.76
C GLY A 128 11.74 0.82 15.62
N SER A 129 11.29 0.33 16.76
CA SER A 129 12.04 -0.65 17.56
C SER A 129 12.15 -1.99 16.81
N LEU A 130 13.23 -2.72 17.05
CA LEU A 130 13.43 -4.02 16.40
C LEU A 130 12.48 -5.07 16.99
N GLU A 131 11.67 -5.69 16.15
CA GLU A 131 10.86 -6.87 16.49
C GLU A 131 11.68 -8.15 16.32
N GLN A 132 12.35 -8.32 15.18
CA GLN A 132 13.20 -9.46 14.92
C GLN A 132 14.30 -9.13 13.89
N GLU A 133 15.50 -9.68 14.11
CA GLU A 133 16.60 -9.67 13.13
C GLU A 133 16.86 -11.09 12.65
N PHE A 134 17.05 -11.27 11.34
CA PHE A 134 17.50 -12.54 10.76
C PHE A 134 18.97 -12.45 10.37
N ASN A 135 19.76 -13.44 10.77
CA ASN A 135 21.11 -13.62 10.21
C ASN A 135 21.00 -14.36 8.89
N GLN A 136 21.17 -13.65 7.77
CA GLN A 136 21.21 -14.28 6.47
C GLN A 136 22.41 -15.22 6.35
N ALA A 137 22.25 -16.29 5.58
CA ALA A 137 23.33 -17.22 5.32
C ALA A 137 24.45 -16.59 4.45
N SER A 138 24.13 -15.58 3.67
CA SER A 138 25.01 -14.78 2.81
C SER A 138 24.46 -13.35 2.66
N ASN A 139 25.29 -12.40 2.20
CA ASN A 139 24.86 -11.02 1.97
C ASN A 139 23.83 -10.93 0.83
N SER A 140 23.06 -9.84 0.74
CA SER A 140 22.25 -9.51 -0.44
C SER A 140 22.82 -8.30 -1.21
N ASN A 141 22.42 -8.14 -2.47
CA ASN A 141 22.86 -7.02 -3.31
C ASN A 141 22.02 -5.76 -3.03
N ALA A 142 22.64 -4.58 -3.07
CA ALA A 142 21.97 -3.30 -2.80
C ALA A 142 20.82 -2.94 -3.77
N LEU A 143 20.76 -3.56 -4.95
CA LEU A 143 19.71 -3.29 -5.96
C LEU A 143 18.51 -4.24 -5.87
N ASN A 144 18.74 -5.42 -5.31
CA ASN A 144 17.69 -6.42 -5.09
C ASN A 144 16.76 -5.91 -3.98
N GLN A 145 15.46 -6.07 -4.20
CA GLN A 145 14.42 -5.75 -3.23
C GLN A 145 13.99 -7.03 -2.50
N PRO A 146 13.67 -6.99 -1.20
CA PRO A 146 12.90 -8.09 -0.60
C PRO A 146 11.47 -8.15 -1.16
N ALA A 147 10.74 -9.21 -0.82
CA ALA A 147 9.28 -9.26 -0.89
C ALA A 147 8.78 -9.88 0.40
N ILE A 148 7.56 -9.51 0.82
CA ILE A 148 6.93 -10.05 2.03
C ILE A 148 5.54 -10.60 1.73
N GLY A 149 5.06 -11.50 2.57
CA GLY A 149 3.72 -12.11 2.45
C GLY A 149 3.54 -13.22 3.48
N ASP A 150 2.32 -13.53 3.89
CA ASP A 150 2.00 -14.80 4.56
C ASP A 150 1.73 -15.83 3.45
N VAL A 151 2.71 -16.67 3.15
CA VAL A 151 2.60 -17.63 2.04
C VAL A 151 2.13 -19.01 2.46
N ASP A 152 2.18 -19.34 3.76
CA ASP A 152 1.74 -20.64 4.29
C ASP A 152 0.50 -20.58 5.19
N GLY A 153 -0.07 -19.39 5.36
CA GLY A 153 -1.37 -19.16 6.00
C GLY A 153 -1.33 -19.39 7.50
N ASP A 154 -0.19 -19.15 8.14
CA ASP A 154 -0.04 -19.32 9.59
C ASP A 154 -0.26 -18.02 10.39
N GLY A 155 -0.50 -16.91 9.69
CA GLY A 155 -0.72 -15.58 10.22
C GLY A 155 0.57 -14.76 10.40
N TRP A 156 1.76 -15.34 10.22
CA TRP A 156 3.02 -14.63 10.36
C TRP A 156 3.66 -14.33 9.01
N GLY A 157 4.28 -13.16 8.92
CA GLY A 157 4.86 -12.73 7.66
C GLY A 157 6.16 -13.46 7.32
N ASP A 158 6.31 -13.78 6.03
CA ASP A 158 7.53 -14.24 5.41
C ASP A 158 8.29 -13.15 4.69
N VAL A 159 9.61 -13.29 4.64
CA VAL A 159 10.52 -12.42 3.89
C VAL A 159 11.29 -13.24 2.86
N PHE A 160 11.14 -12.87 1.60
CA PHE A 160 11.86 -13.42 0.46
C PHE A 160 13.00 -12.50 0.05
N VAL A 161 14.19 -13.07 -0.13
CA VAL A 161 15.37 -12.31 -0.56
C VAL A 161 16.28 -13.17 -1.40
N VAL A 162 16.91 -12.55 -2.40
CA VAL A 162 17.97 -13.16 -3.18
C VAL A 162 19.32 -12.78 -2.57
N GLU A 163 20.11 -13.78 -2.22
CA GLU A 163 21.42 -13.59 -1.63
C GLU A 163 22.54 -13.68 -2.69
N THR A 164 23.73 -13.25 -2.29
CA THR A 164 24.93 -13.13 -3.14
C THR A 164 25.48 -14.46 -3.64
N ASP A 165 24.98 -15.58 -3.10
CA ASP A 165 25.21 -16.93 -3.61
C ASP A 165 24.28 -17.30 -4.79
N ASN A 166 23.43 -16.36 -5.23
CA ASN A 166 22.38 -16.47 -6.25
C ASN A 166 21.27 -17.46 -5.88
N PHE A 167 21.02 -17.69 -4.59
CA PHE A 167 19.86 -18.45 -4.15
C PHE A 167 18.78 -17.51 -3.62
N LEU A 168 17.52 -17.87 -3.91
CA LEU A 168 16.35 -17.30 -3.25
C LEU A 168 16.16 -18.00 -1.90
N LYS A 169 15.81 -17.24 -0.87
CA LYS A 169 15.60 -17.75 0.49
C LYS A 169 14.36 -17.13 1.10
N ARG A 170 13.64 -17.94 1.89
CA ARG A 170 12.50 -17.56 2.72
C ARG A 170 12.96 -17.49 4.18
N TYR A 171 12.62 -16.41 4.86
CA TYR A 171 12.78 -16.24 6.30
C TYR A 171 11.41 -15.97 6.90
N GLU A 172 11.06 -16.71 7.95
CA GLU A 172 9.74 -16.69 8.58
C GLU A 172 9.85 -16.09 9.98
N TYR A 173 8.92 -15.22 10.36
CA TYR A 173 8.89 -14.65 11.70
C TYR A 173 8.76 -15.74 12.78
N ASN A 174 9.63 -15.70 13.78
CA ASN A 174 9.63 -16.68 14.86
C ASN A 174 9.02 -16.09 16.14
N ASN A 175 7.73 -16.35 16.35
CA ASN A 175 6.96 -15.91 17.51
C ASN A 175 7.42 -16.51 18.87
N SER A 176 8.27 -17.54 18.85
CA SER A 176 8.79 -18.17 20.07
C SER A 176 10.00 -17.42 20.63
N LEU A 177 10.55 -16.46 19.88
CA LEU A 177 11.61 -15.56 20.33
C LEU A 177 11.02 -14.31 20.98
N SER A 178 11.77 -13.70 21.91
CA SER A 178 11.36 -12.41 22.47
C SER A 178 11.57 -11.29 21.44
N LYS A 179 10.72 -10.26 21.45
CA LYS A 179 10.91 -9.04 20.62
C LYS A 179 12.34 -8.50 20.74
N GLY A 180 12.92 -8.08 19.62
CA GLY A 180 14.31 -7.63 19.49
C GLY A 180 15.36 -8.75 19.49
N SER A 181 14.95 -10.01 19.43
CA SER A 181 15.87 -11.15 19.36
C SER A 181 16.40 -11.36 17.94
N VAL A 182 17.61 -11.89 17.86
CA VAL A 182 18.17 -12.38 16.59
C VAL A 182 17.72 -13.82 16.36
N ASN A 183 16.97 -14.04 15.28
CA ASN A 183 16.68 -15.36 14.75
C ASN A 183 17.93 -15.90 14.04
N ASN A 184 18.60 -16.84 14.72
CA ASN A 184 19.79 -17.53 14.22
C ASN A 184 19.44 -18.85 13.51
N ALA A 185 18.16 -19.12 13.27
CA ALA A 185 17.76 -20.27 12.47
C ALA A 185 18.31 -20.12 11.04
N ALA A 186 18.50 -21.26 10.39
CA ALA A 186 18.65 -21.26 8.93
C ALA A 186 17.38 -20.65 8.31
N PRO A 187 17.44 -20.11 7.07
CA PRO A 187 16.22 -19.78 6.34
C PRO A 187 15.27 -20.97 6.35
N ALA A 188 13.96 -20.71 6.37
CA ALA A 188 12.92 -21.74 6.33
C ALA A 188 13.18 -22.71 5.18
N TRP A 189 13.59 -22.18 4.03
CA TRP A 189 14.21 -22.93 2.95
C TRP A 189 15.19 -22.09 2.13
N THR A 190 16.01 -22.78 1.32
CA THR A 190 16.84 -22.19 0.28
C THR A 190 16.47 -22.84 -1.04
N SER A 191 16.31 -22.04 -2.10
CA SER A 191 15.81 -22.53 -3.39
C SER A 191 16.59 -23.73 -3.90
N SER A 192 15.88 -24.65 -4.53
CA SER A 192 16.44 -25.92 -5.05
C SER A 192 17.56 -25.74 -6.08
N ASP A 193 17.65 -24.57 -6.71
CA ASP A 193 18.73 -24.18 -7.62
C ASP A 193 18.87 -22.64 -7.66
N ARG A 194 19.91 -22.16 -8.33
CA ARG A 194 20.27 -20.75 -8.47
C ARG A 194 19.36 -20.03 -9.47
N ILE A 195 19.19 -18.74 -9.22
CA ILE A 195 18.71 -17.75 -10.18
C ILE A 195 19.90 -17.18 -10.99
N ASP A 196 19.63 -16.36 -12.00
CA ASP A 196 20.67 -15.84 -12.91
C ASP A 196 21.60 -14.84 -12.23
N ASN A 197 21.04 -13.79 -11.62
CA ASN A 197 21.81 -12.73 -10.98
C ASN A 197 21.18 -12.23 -9.67
N ASN A 198 21.98 -12.12 -8.61
CA ASN A 198 21.60 -11.62 -7.27
C ASN A 198 21.10 -10.16 -7.18
N ILE A 199 20.97 -9.44 -8.30
CA ILE A 199 20.29 -8.14 -8.36
C ILE A 199 18.79 -8.25 -8.65
N GLN A 200 18.33 -9.42 -9.09
CA GLN A 200 16.93 -9.67 -9.39
C GLN A 200 16.11 -9.74 -8.10
N SER A 201 14.94 -9.12 -8.12
CA SER A 201 14.07 -8.98 -6.96
C SER A 201 12.97 -10.05 -6.97
N PRO A 202 12.75 -10.80 -5.89
CA PRO A 202 11.56 -11.62 -5.73
C PRO A 202 10.29 -10.76 -5.77
N GLN A 203 9.25 -11.35 -6.34
CA GLN A 203 7.87 -10.89 -6.29
C GLN A 203 6.98 -12.12 -6.09
N LEU A 204 5.77 -11.90 -5.58
CA LEU A 204 4.83 -12.95 -5.18
C LEU A 204 3.56 -12.88 -6.02
N ALA A 205 3.06 -14.05 -6.43
CA ALA A 205 1.77 -14.23 -7.09
C ALA A 205 1.41 -15.72 -7.06
N ASP A 206 0.12 -16.05 -6.97
CA ASP A 206 -0.37 -17.40 -7.23
C ASP A 206 -0.66 -17.52 -8.72
N PHE A 207 0.23 -18.16 -9.49
CA PHE A 207 0.09 -18.20 -10.95
C PHE A 207 -1.02 -19.15 -11.41
N ASN A 208 -1.30 -20.20 -10.64
CA ASN A 208 -2.23 -21.26 -11.04
C ASN A 208 -3.54 -21.25 -10.23
N GLY A 209 -3.68 -20.35 -9.27
CA GLY A 209 -4.87 -20.18 -8.42
C GLY A 209 -5.13 -21.35 -7.50
N ASP A 210 -4.09 -22.07 -7.06
CA ASP A 210 -4.24 -23.26 -6.21
C ASP A 210 -4.27 -22.96 -4.69
N GLY A 211 -4.13 -21.69 -4.33
CA GLY A 211 -4.06 -21.20 -2.94
C GLY A 211 -2.66 -21.29 -2.33
N THR A 212 -1.68 -21.80 -3.07
CA THR A 212 -0.27 -21.80 -2.69
C THR A 212 0.48 -20.85 -3.62
N PRO A 213 0.95 -19.69 -3.13
CA PRO A 213 1.61 -18.75 -4.01
C PRO A 213 2.98 -19.24 -4.49
N GLU A 214 3.41 -18.65 -5.60
CA GLU A 214 4.77 -18.74 -6.11
C GLU A 214 5.56 -17.46 -5.83
N VAL A 215 6.88 -17.62 -5.82
CA VAL A 215 7.85 -16.54 -5.88
C VAL A 215 8.49 -16.54 -7.25
N TYR A 216 8.48 -15.40 -7.95
CA TYR A 216 9.20 -15.24 -9.20
C TYR A 216 10.35 -14.25 -9.07
N VAL A 217 11.48 -14.58 -9.68
CA VAL A 217 12.72 -13.79 -9.67
C VAL A 217 13.25 -13.74 -11.09
N GLY A 218 13.20 -12.56 -11.71
CA GLY A 218 13.35 -12.47 -13.16
C GLY A 218 12.28 -13.34 -13.82
N ASN A 219 12.68 -14.28 -14.68
CA ASN A 219 11.76 -15.24 -15.32
C ASN A 219 11.86 -16.68 -14.78
N ALA A 220 12.47 -16.87 -13.61
CA ALA A 220 12.39 -18.12 -12.87
C ALA A 220 11.25 -18.07 -11.85
N ILE A 221 10.52 -19.17 -11.69
CA ILE A 221 9.37 -19.27 -10.78
C ILE A 221 9.60 -20.44 -9.81
N PHE A 222 9.31 -20.22 -8.53
CA PHE A 222 9.54 -21.14 -7.43
C PHE A 222 8.28 -21.29 -6.60
N ASN A 223 7.98 -22.49 -6.11
CA ASN A 223 6.94 -22.67 -5.09
C ASN A 223 7.35 -21.94 -3.80
N ALA A 224 6.46 -21.10 -3.24
CA ALA A 224 6.81 -20.27 -2.08
C ALA A 224 6.97 -21.06 -0.77
N ILE A 225 6.38 -22.25 -0.68
CA ILE A 225 6.41 -23.08 0.53
C ILE A 225 7.73 -23.83 0.68
N ASP A 226 8.23 -24.42 -0.40
CA ASP A 226 9.37 -25.34 -0.33
C ASP A 226 10.60 -24.94 -1.16
N GLY A 227 10.52 -23.89 -1.97
CA GLY A 227 11.62 -23.39 -2.79
C GLY A 227 11.96 -24.27 -4.00
N THR A 228 11.09 -25.20 -4.38
CA THR A 228 11.22 -25.96 -5.64
C THR A 228 11.13 -25.00 -6.82
N ARG A 229 12.15 -24.99 -7.69
CA ARG A 229 12.15 -24.17 -8.92
C ARG A 229 11.23 -24.85 -9.93
N LEU A 230 10.04 -24.31 -10.13
CA LEU A 230 9.03 -24.85 -11.03
C LEU A 230 9.37 -24.52 -12.49
N VAL A 231 9.78 -23.27 -12.72
CA VAL A 231 10.20 -22.77 -14.04
C VAL A 231 11.66 -22.32 -13.96
N ALA A 232 12.50 -22.92 -14.80
CA ALA A 232 13.91 -22.57 -14.88
C ALA A 232 14.11 -21.20 -15.56
N TYR A 233 15.13 -20.46 -15.11
CA TYR A 233 15.57 -19.25 -15.79
C TYR A 233 15.92 -19.54 -17.25
N ASN A 234 15.47 -18.67 -18.17
CA ASN A 234 15.72 -18.82 -19.59
C ASN A 234 16.24 -17.51 -20.22
N THR A 235 17.48 -17.54 -20.73
CA THR A 235 18.09 -16.37 -21.40
C THR A 235 17.42 -16.01 -22.74
N GLY A 236 16.58 -16.88 -23.29
CA GLY A 236 15.83 -16.64 -24.52
C GLY A 236 14.52 -15.88 -24.32
N ASN A 237 14.01 -15.82 -23.09
CA ASN A 237 12.78 -15.12 -22.70
C ASN A 237 13.13 -13.82 -21.94
N ASN A 238 14.24 -13.17 -22.32
CA ASN A 238 14.78 -11.98 -21.67
C ASN A 238 15.39 -11.09 -22.77
N GLY A 239 14.67 -10.05 -23.18
CA GLY A 239 14.95 -9.30 -24.39
C GLY A 239 15.44 -7.86 -24.19
N GLY A 240 15.38 -7.28 -22.99
CA GLY A 240 15.55 -5.84 -22.83
C GLY A 240 16.22 -5.43 -21.52
N GLU A 241 17.53 -5.24 -21.56
CA GLU A 241 18.22 -4.50 -20.52
C GLU A 241 17.74 -3.04 -20.57
N GLN A 242 17.03 -2.55 -19.56
CA GLN A 242 16.95 -1.10 -19.39
C GLN A 242 18.32 -0.55 -18.97
N SER A 243 19.08 -1.26 -18.11
CA SER A 243 20.13 -0.62 -17.32
C SER A 243 21.53 -1.24 -17.29
N GLY A 244 21.80 -2.37 -17.96
CA GLY A 244 22.99 -3.17 -17.62
C GLY A 244 23.02 -3.60 -16.14
N ARG A 245 21.87 -3.50 -15.47
CA ARG A 245 21.51 -4.08 -14.19
C ARG A 245 20.37 -5.04 -14.54
N ASP A 246 20.65 -6.33 -14.43
CA ASP A 246 19.90 -7.48 -14.94
C ASP A 246 18.55 -7.79 -14.25
N ASP A 247 17.90 -6.79 -13.63
CA ASP A 247 16.51 -6.94 -13.15
C ASP A 247 15.57 -6.19 -14.10
N ALA A 248 14.58 -6.90 -14.61
CA ALA A 248 13.62 -6.42 -15.61
C ALA A 248 12.28 -6.01 -14.99
N TRP A 249 12.03 -6.32 -13.71
CA TRP A 249 10.74 -6.13 -13.02
C TRP A 249 9.53 -6.51 -13.88
N PRO A 250 9.43 -7.80 -14.24
CA PRO A 250 8.22 -8.34 -14.82
C PRO A 250 7.08 -8.26 -13.81
N HIS A 251 5.87 -8.51 -14.30
CA HIS A 251 4.67 -8.46 -13.48
C HIS A 251 3.75 -9.66 -13.76
N ALA A 252 3.09 -10.15 -12.71
CA ALA A 252 2.10 -11.22 -12.80
C ALA A 252 0.70 -10.62 -12.73
N TYR A 253 -0.13 -10.85 -13.76
CA TYR A 253 -1.48 -10.32 -13.84
C TYR A 253 -2.32 -11.18 -14.81
N ASN A 254 -3.63 -11.31 -14.56
CA ASN A 254 -4.54 -11.99 -15.49
C ASN A 254 -4.87 -11.06 -16.66
N VAL A 255 -4.26 -11.32 -17.82
CA VAL A 255 -4.42 -10.52 -19.05
C VAL A 255 -5.36 -11.20 -20.02
N PHE A 256 -5.33 -12.51 -20.14
CA PHE A 256 -6.15 -13.25 -21.09
C PHE A 256 -6.92 -14.34 -20.38
N ASN A 257 -8.15 -14.60 -20.82
CA ASN A 257 -8.94 -15.72 -20.36
C ASN A 257 -9.13 -16.76 -21.47
N GLN A 258 -9.45 -17.99 -21.07
CA GLN A 258 -9.92 -19.00 -22.03
C GLN A 258 -11.07 -18.46 -22.88
N GLY A 259 -10.95 -18.60 -24.20
CA GLY A 259 -11.95 -18.15 -25.16
C GLY A 259 -11.76 -16.72 -25.64
N ASP A 260 -10.85 -15.95 -25.04
CA ASP A 260 -10.46 -14.64 -25.58
C ASP A 260 -9.83 -14.78 -26.96
N LEU A 261 -10.03 -13.76 -27.79
CA LEU A 261 -9.47 -13.74 -29.14
C LEU A 261 -7.96 -13.59 -29.07
N VAL A 262 -7.24 -14.44 -29.80
CA VAL A 262 -5.80 -14.30 -29.98
C VAL A 262 -5.52 -13.00 -30.74
N PRO A 263 -4.78 -12.03 -30.17
CA PRO A 263 -4.49 -10.77 -30.82
C PRO A 263 -3.78 -10.99 -32.17
N GLY A 264 -4.38 -10.50 -33.26
CA GLY A 264 -3.87 -10.73 -34.62
C GLY A 264 -4.03 -12.17 -35.14
N GLY A 265 -4.64 -13.09 -34.39
CA GLY A 265 -4.78 -14.52 -34.69
C GLY A 265 -5.89 -14.88 -35.69
N GLY A 266 -6.47 -13.90 -36.40
CA GLY A 266 -7.46 -14.15 -37.46
C GLY A 266 -8.77 -14.76 -36.98
N GLY A 267 -9.16 -14.53 -35.72
CA GLY A 267 -10.37 -15.06 -35.09
C GLY A 267 -10.18 -16.37 -34.34
N ALA A 268 -8.93 -16.83 -34.16
CA ALA A 268 -8.62 -17.87 -33.18
C ALA A 268 -8.87 -17.36 -31.75
N THR A 269 -9.13 -18.27 -30.82
CA THR A 269 -9.28 -17.98 -29.40
C THR A 269 -8.23 -18.76 -28.59
N PHE A 270 -7.83 -18.23 -27.44
CA PHE A 270 -6.99 -18.94 -26.49
C PHE A 270 -7.71 -20.15 -25.90
N GLY A 271 -6.96 -21.22 -25.62
CA GLY A 271 -7.42 -22.41 -24.90
C GLY A 271 -7.23 -22.29 -23.39
N THR A 272 -7.08 -23.44 -22.72
CA THR A 272 -6.79 -23.51 -21.27
C THR A 272 -5.40 -23.02 -20.90
N GLU A 273 -4.53 -22.78 -21.89
CA GLU A 273 -3.22 -22.18 -21.64
C GLU A 273 -3.28 -20.74 -21.11
N ALA A 274 -4.43 -20.07 -21.26
CA ALA A 274 -4.72 -18.75 -20.71
C ALA A 274 -5.50 -18.81 -19.39
N ASP A 275 -5.53 -19.97 -18.72
CA ASP A 275 -6.11 -20.06 -17.39
C ASP A 275 -5.02 -19.67 -16.37
N GLY A 276 -5.32 -18.75 -15.45
CA GLY A 276 -4.39 -18.29 -14.40
C GLY A 276 -3.77 -16.92 -14.71
N LEU A 277 -2.66 -16.61 -14.05
CA LEU A 277 -1.94 -15.34 -14.27
C LEU A 277 -0.93 -15.47 -15.41
N GLU A 278 -0.82 -14.42 -16.23
CA GLU A 278 0.27 -14.28 -17.19
C GLU A 278 1.49 -13.62 -16.58
N PHE A 279 2.66 -13.91 -17.16
CA PHE A 279 3.91 -13.24 -16.89
C PHE A 279 4.20 -12.17 -17.94
N ILE A 280 4.11 -10.90 -17.54
CA ILE A 280 4.31 -9.73 -18.39
C ILE A 280 5.75 -9.21 -18.23
N ALA A 281 6.53 -9.26 -19.31
CA ALA A 281 7.92 -8.82 -19.35
C ALA A 281 8.13 -7.82 -20.49
N GLY A 282 7.97 -6.54 -20.20
CA GLY A 282 8.09 -5.46 -21.17
C GLY A 282 7.07 -5.60 -22.30
N ASN A 283 7.56 -5.81 -23.53
CA ASN A 283 6.71 -5.96 -24.71
C ASN A 283 6.20 -7.39 -24.97
N GLN A 284 6.47 -8.32 -24.05
CA GLN A 284 6.14 -9.74 -24.18
C GLN A 284 5.25 -10.20 -23.03
N ILE A 285 4.28 -11.04 -23.35
CA ILE A 285 3.38 -11.69 -22.39
C ILE A 285 3.48 -13.20 -22.57
N TYR A 286 3.62 -13.92 -21.47
CA TYR A 286 3.78 -15.36 -21.45
C TYR A 286 2.68 -16.02 -20.63
N PHE A 287 2.12 -17.11 -21.17
CA PHE A 287 1.39 -18.10 -20.39
C PHE A 287 2.35 -18.85 -19.47
N VAL A 288 1.90 -19.12 -18.26
CA VAL A 288 2.67 -19.81 -17.22
C VAL A 288 2.10 -21.20 -17.01
N ASP A 289 2.91 -22.23 -17.29
CA ASP A 289 2.60 -23.61 -16.91
C ASP A 289 3.58 -24.02 -15.83
N LEU A 290 3.11 -24.29 -14.61
CA LEU A 290 3.95 -24.74 -13.48
C LEU A 290 4.27 -26.25 -13.53
N GLY A 291 3.75 -26.95 -14.53
CA GLY A 291 3.92 -28.38 -14.72
C GLY A 291 3.22 -29.16 -13.61
N ASN A 292 3.92 -30.15 -13.05
CA ASN A 292 3.39 -31.03 -12.01
C ASN A 292 3.97 -30.74 -10.61
N GLY A 293 4.45 -29.52 -10.36
CA GLY A 293 5.05 -29.14 -9.09
C GLY A 293 6.45 -29.72 -8.85
N THR A 294 7.12 -30.23 -9.88
CA THR A 294 8.49 -30.77 -9.76
C THR A 294 9.52 -29.85 -10.41
N GLN A 295 10.78 -29.97 -9.96
CA GLN A 295 11.86 -29.11 -10.40
C GLN A 295 11.99 -29.02 -11.93
N ASP A 296 11.98 -27.80 -12.46
CA ASP A 296 12.14 -27.43 -13.87
C ASP A 296 11.16 -28.12 -14.83
N ASN A 297 9.96 -28.47 -14.35
CA ASN A 297 8.93 -29.11 -15.16
C ASN A 297 8.01 -28.09 -15.85
N GLY A 298 7.91 -26.89 -15.29
CA GLY A 298 7.11 -25.81 -15.84
C GLY A 298 7.77 -25.10 -17.03
N SER A 299 7.02 -24.21 -17.67
CA SER A 299 7.46 -23.44 -18.83
C SER A 299 6.75 -22.10 -18.95
N LEU A 300 7.42 -21.15 -19.61
CA LEU A 300 6.81 -19.91 -20.10
C LEU A 300 6.60 -20.04 -21.61
N THR A 301 5.36 -19.88 -22.06
CA THR A 301 5.00 -19.92 -23.49
C THR A 301 4.57 -18.54 -23.95
N LEU A 302 5.24 -17.99 -24.96
CA LEU A 302 4.92 -16.66 -25.49
C LEU A 302 3.46 -16.61 -25.99
N ALA A 303 2.63 -15.82 -25.32
CA ALA A 303 1.23 -15.59 -25.66
C ALA A 303 1.12 -14.45 -26.68
N GLN A 304 1.85 -13.35 -26.44
CA GLN A 304 1.82 -12.15 -27.26
C GLN A 304 3.19 -11.44 -27.24
N GLU A 305 3.56 -10.83 -28.35
CA GLU A 305 4.69 -9.90 -28.45
C GLU A 305 4.29 -8.68 -29.29
N THR A 306 4.48 -7.49 -28.73
CA THR A 306 4.24 -6.22 -29.41
C THR A 306 5.54 -5.64 -29.94
N THR A 307 5.61 -5.28 -31.23
CA THR A 307 6.79 -4.56 -31.76
C THR A 307 6.55 -3.06 -31.76
N ILE A 308 7.30 -2.33 -30.94
CA ILE A 308 7.27 -0.88 -30.86
C ILE A 308 8.39 -0.29 -31.72
N SER A 309 8.04 0.59 -32.66
CA SER A 309 9.00 1.19 -33.57
C SER A 309 9.84 2.27 -32.87
N GLY A 310 11.17 2.20 -33.04
CA GLY A 310 12.09 3.22 -32.53
C GLY A 310 12.63 2.97 -31.11
N VAL A 311 12.15 1.92 -30.45
CA VAL A 311 12.67 1.45 -29.16
C VAL A 311 13.44 0.14 -29.31
N THR A 312 14.26 -0.17 -28.30
CA THR A 312 14.83 -1.50 -28.11
C THR A 312 13.72 -2.35 -27.50
N ASN A 313 13.14 -3.23 -28.31
CA ASN A 313 12.10 -4.16 -27.87
C ASN A 313 12.70 -5.23 -26.97
N GLY A 314 11.89 -5.76 -26.07
CA GLY A 314 12.25 -6.71 -25.02
C GLY A 314 11.67 -6.28 -23.67
N ASP A 315 12.22 -6.88 -22.63
CA ASP A 315 11.94 -6.57 -21.24
C ASP A 315 12.21 -5.10 -20.88
N GLY A 316 11.56 -4.65 -19.81
CA GLY A 316 11.69 -3.32 -19.24
C GLY A 316 10.81 -3.24 -18.01
N TYR A 317 10.98 -2.20 -17.19
CA TYR A 317 10.16 -2.09 -15.98
C TYR A 317 8.70 -1.92 -16.39
N THR A 318 7.89 -2.89 -15.97
CA THR A 318 6.54 -3.12 -16.51
C THR A 318 5.50 -2.72 -15.49
N SER A 319 4.48 -1.98 -15.89
CA SER A 319 3.33 -1.62 -15.07
C SER A 319 2.04 -1.87 -15.86
N VAL A 320 0.92 -2.02 -15.17
CA VAL A 320 -0.38 -2.30 -15.79
C VAL A 320 -1.44 -1.33 -15.29
N ALA A 321 -2.31 -0.89 -16.19
CA ALA A 321 -3.45 -0.01 -15.93
C ALA A 321 -4.28 0.12 -17.23
N ASP A 322 -5.56 0.47 -17.18
CA ASP A 322 -6.31 0.91 -18.36
C ASP A 322 -5.93 2.36 -18.69
N LEU A 323 -5.08 2.56 -19.69
CA LEU A 323 -4.59 3.87 -20.11
C LEU A 323 -5.48 4.51 -21.17
N ASN A 324 -6.21 3.70 -21.94
CA ASN A 324 -6.97 4.17 -23.10
C ASN A 324 -8.50 4.25 -22.87
N GLY A 325 -8.97 3.81 -21.70
CA GLY A 325 -10.35 3.92 -21.23
C GLY A 325 -11.28 2.82 -21.77
N ASP A 326 -10.74 1.69 -22.25
CA ASP A 326 -11.53 0.57 -22.75
C ASP A 326 -11.95 -0.44 -21.66
N ASN A 327 -11.60 -0.16 -20.41
CA ASN A 327 -11.81 -0.97 -19.21
C ASN A 327 -11.09 -2.31 -19.26
N ARG A 328 -9.93 -2.37 -19.93
CA ARG A 328 -9.01 -3.50 -19.86
C ARG A 328 -7.61 -3.00 -19.56
N ILE A 329 -6.79 -3.88 -19.00
CA ILE A 329 -5.41 -3.50 -18.70
C ILE A 329 -4.63 -3.29 -19.99
N ASP A 330 -3.88 -2.19 -20.00
CA ASP A 330 -2.80 -1.89 -20.90
C ASP A 330 -1.47 -2.14 -20.21
N VAL A 331 -0.41 -2.34 -21.01
CA VAL A 331 0.94 -2.52 -20.50
C VAL A 331 1.76 -1.27 -20.73
N ILE A 332 2.29 -0.67 -19.68
CA ILE A 332 3.14 0.52 -19.70
C ILE A 332 4.57 0.12 -19.33
N VAL A 333 5.53 0.49 -20.18
CA VAL A 333 6.92 0.05 -20.05
C VAL A 333 7.85 1.24 -20.10
N THR A 334 8.78 1.32 -19.14
CA THR A 334 9.95 2.18 -19.29
C THR A 334 11.07 1.40 -19.97
N GLY A 335 11.48 1.90 -21.13
CA GLY A 335 12.47 1.27 -22.00
C GLY A 335 13.52 2.25 -22.49
N LYS A 336 14.20 1.90 -23.59
CA LYS A 336 15.20 2.77 -24.22
C LYS A 336 15.18 2.72 -25.74
N THR A 337 15.55 3.80 -26.39
CA THR A 337 15.82 3.83 -27.84
C THR A 337 17.14 3.12 -28.17
N ALA A 338 17.37 2.83 -29.45
CA ALA A 338 18.66 2.31 -29.93
C ALA A 338 19.85 3.26 -29.66
N SER A 339 19.58 4.54 -29.37
CA SER A 339 20.57 5.54 -28.95
C SER A 339 20.70 5.68 -27.43
N ASN A 340 20.13 4.77 -26.63
CA ASN A 340 20.10 4.78 -25.16
C ASN A 340 19.45 6.04 -24.55
N ALA A 341 18.44 6.60 -25.21
CA ALA A 341 17.54 7.57 -24.57
C ALA A 341 16.43 6.79 -23.85
N ALA A 342 16.19 7.11 -22.58
CA ALA A 342 15.11 6.51 -21.79
C ALA A 342 13.74 6.98 -22.29
N VAL A 343 12.79 6.05 -22.39
CA VAL A 343 11.46 6.30 -22.96
C VAL A 343 10.36 5.60 -22.19
N ILE A 344 9.13 6.08 -22.37
CA ILE A 344 7.90 5.38 -21.99
C ILE A 344 7.21 4.93 -23.28
N PHE A 345 6.70 3.70 -23.32
CA PHE A 345 5.76 3.25 -24.34
C PHE A 345 4.67 2.41 -23.68
N ALA A 346 3.48 2.40 -24.28
CA ALA A 346 2.37 1.60 -23.83
C ALA A 346 1.74 0.82 -24.98
N TYR A 347 1.08 -0.30 -24.68
CA TYR A 347 0.33 -1.07 -25.67
C TYR A 347 -0.86 -1.78 -25.04
N ASP A 348 -1.90 -1.96 -25.85
CA ASP A 348 -3.07 -2.77 -25.52
C ASP A 348 -2.75 -4.24 -25.89
N PRO A 349 -2.75 -5.17 -24.92
CA PRO A 349 -2.45 -6.57 -25.18
C PRO A 349 -3.53 -7.29 -25.98
N TYR A 350 -4.80 -6.87 -25.90
CA TYR A 350 -5.94 -7.47 -26.60
C TYR A 350 -5.98 -7.09 -28.08
N THR A 351 -5.60 -5.87 -28.43
CA THR A 351 -5.52 -5.43 -29.83
C THR A 351 -4.11 -5.55 -30.43
N ASN A 352 -3.10 -5.79 -29.59
CA ASN A 352 -1.68 -5.78 -29.96
C ASN A 352 -1.29 -4.48 -30.68
N GLN A 353 -1.85 -3.35 -30.23
CA GLN A 353 -1.57 -2.02 -30.78
C GLN A 353 -0.85 -1.16 -29.74
N GLN A 354 0.07 -0.35 -30.22
CA GLN A 354 0.69 0.67 -29.39
C GLN A 354 -0.35 1.74 -29.02
N ILE A 355 -0.35 2.16 -27.76
CA ILE A 355 -1.15 3.28 -27.25
C ILE A 355 -0.27 4.51 -27.22
N GLY A 356 -0.71 5.55 -27.92
CA GLY A 356 0.02 6.80 -28.02
C GLY A 356 1.37 6.67 -28.75
N THR A 357 2.10 7.78 -28.81
CA THR A 357 3.49 7.78 -29.27
C THR A 357 4.43 7.35 -28.16
N THR A 358 5.59 6.79 -28.51
CA THR A 358 6.71 6.65 -27.55
C THR A 358 7.14 8.02 -27.02
N TYR A 359 7.19 8.16 -25.71
CA TYR A 359 7.54 9.41 -25.02
C TYR A 359 9.03 9.41 -24.62
N ASP A 360 9.77 10.46 -24.97
CA ASP A 360 11.17 10.69 -24.54
C ASP A 360 11.17 11.43 -23.21
N ILE A 361 11.72 10.79 -22.17
CA ILE A 361 11.79 11.37 -20.81
C ILE A 361 12.65 12.64 -20.78
N GLY A 362 13.60 12.77 -21.73
CA GLY A 362 14.39 13.98 -21.89
C GLY A 362 15.51 14.13 -20.86
N ASN A 363 16.04 15.35 -20.77
CA ASN A 363 17.19 15.72 -19.92
C ASN A 363 18.46 14.86 -20.07
N GLY A 364 18.60 14.16 -21.20
CA GLY A 364 19.70 13.22 -21.43
C GLY A 364 19.64 11.96 -20.57
N SER A 365 18.42 11.55 -20.17
CA SER A 365 18.17 10.32 -19.43
C SER A 365 18.51 9.10 -20.27
N SER A 366 19.22 8.15 -19.66
CA SER A 366 19.53 6.84 -20.26
C SER A 366 18.86 5.69 -19.54
N TYR A 367 18.33 5.94 -18.34
CA TYR A 367 17.50 5.02 -17.58
C TYR A 367 16.28 5.77 -17.03
N ALA A 368 15.30 5.01 -16.55
CA ALA A 368 14.09 5.53 -15.91
C ALA A 368 13.62 4.57 -14.81
N GLY A 369 12.93 5.12 -13.82
CA GLY A 369 12.23 4.33 -12.80
C GLY A 369 11.13 3.45 -13.38
N ARG A 370 10.59 2.55 -12.55
CA ARG A 370 9.28 1.95 -12.84
C ARG A 370 8.23 3.05 -12.73
N VAL A 371 7.28 3.07 -13.64
CA VAL A 371 6.24 4.09 -13.61
C VAL A 371 5.24 3.79 -12.49
N ASN A 372 4.71 4.84 -11.88
CA ASN A 372 3.41 4.77 -11.22
C ASN A 372 2.33 5.18 -12.20
N VAL A 373 1.11 4.68 -11.99
CA VAL A 373 -0.06 4.98 -12.79
C VAL A 373 -1.24 5.21 -11.86
N ALA A 374 -1.92 6.35 -11.99
CA ALA A 374 -3.08 6.74 -11.19
C ALA A 374 -3.84 7.87 -11.90
N ASP A 375 -5.05 8.20 -11.43
CA ASP A 375 -5.74 9.44 -11.81
C ASP A 375 -5.18 10.60 -10.95
N PHE A 376 -4.33 11.46 -11.53
CA PHE A 376 -3.61 12.49 -10.80
C PHE A 376 -4.41 13.77 -10.64
N ASP A 377 -5.49 13.96 -11.40
CA ASP A 377 -6.27 15.22 -11.42
C ASP A 377 -7.79 15.08 -11.34
N SER A 378 -8.26 13.86 -11.08
CA SER A 378 -9.68 13.50 -10.89
C SER A 378 -10.53 13.68 -12.14
N ASP A 379 -9.95 13.57 -13.33
CA ASP A 379 -10.70 13.65 -14.59
C ASP A 379 -11.22 12.29 -15.08
N GLY A 380 -10.77 11.20 -14.43
CA GLY A 380 -11.19 9.83 -14.67
C GLY A 380 -10.31 9.06 -15.64
N ASP A 381 -9.35 9.71 -16.30
CA ASP A 381 -8.27 9.07 -17.04
C ASP A 381 -7.04 8.94 -16.14
N VAL A 382 -6.13 8.01 -16.46
CA VAL A 382 -4.89 7.82 -15.67
C VAL A 382 -3.69 8.49 -16.31
N GLU A 383 -2.83 9.07 -15.47
CA GLU A 383 -1.51 9.55 -15.82
C GLU A 383 -0.40 8.60 -15.42
N ILE A 384 0.77 8.80 -16.04
CA ILE A 384 1.98 8.03 -15.81
C ILE A 384 3.05 8.95 -15.22
N GLY A 385 3.59 8.61 -14.05
CA GLY A 385 4.69 9.31 -13.40
C GLY A 385 6.00 8.50 -13.41
N THR A 386 7.14 9.13 -13.70
CA THR A 386 8.46 8.48 -13.58
C THR A 386 9.61 9.48 -13.41
N ALA A 387 10.66 9.00 -12.74
CA ALA A 387 11.95 9.66 -12.69
C ALA A 387 12.83 9.33 -13.90
N GLY A 388 13.74 10.26 -14.20
CA GLY A 388 14.88 10.09 -15.09
C GLY A 388 16.08 10.87 -14.54
N LYS A 389 17.04 11.22 -15.39
CA LYS A 389 18.23 11.96 -14.95
C LYS A 389 17.89 13.39 -14.54
N ASN A 390 17.94 13.68 -13.23
CA ASN A 390 17.68 15.01 -12.68
C ASN A 390 16.33 15.61 -13.15
N ILE A 391 15.37 14.73 -13.47
CA ILE A 391 14.05 15.08 -13.97
C ILE A 391 13.01 14.10 -13.43
N TYR A 392 11.82 14.61 -13.11
CA TYR A 392 10.61 13.83 -12.92
C TYR A 392 9.56 14.32 -13.91
N VAL A 393 8.84 13.40 -14.55
CA VAL A 393 7.80 13.71 -15.54
C VAL A 393 6.48 13.07 -15.15
N VAL A 394 5.39 13.77 -15.40
CA VAL A 394 4.04 13.22 -15.45
C VAL A 394 3.52 13.40 -16.86
N VAL A 395 3.03 12.32 -17.44
CA VAL A 395 2.53 12.27 -18.81
C VAL A 395 1.12 11.71 -18.86
N GLU A 396 0.34 12.19 -19.81
CA GLU A 396 -1.07 11.87 -19.99
C GLU A 396 -1.28 11.35 -21.42
N TYR A 397 -2.18 10.38 -21.59
CA TYR A 397 -2.57 9.90 -22.92
C TYR A 397 -3.71 10.74 -23.48
N ASN A 398 -3.42 11.52 -24.52
CA ASN A 398 -4.43 12.28 -25.21
C ASN A 398 -5.12 11.41 -26.28
N SER A 399 -6.27 10.83 -25.94
CA SER A 399 -7.07 9.97 -26.83
C SER A 399 -7.53 10.64 -28.13
N THR A 400 -7.59 11.98 -28.17
CA THR A 400 -7.96 12.72 -29.40
C THR A 400 -6.80 12.81 -30.39
N THR A 401 -5.57 12.94 -29.90
CA THR A 401 -4.37 13.07 -30.74
C THR A 401 -3.57 11.78 -30.86
N GLU A 402 -3.90 10.77 -30.05
CA GLU A 402 -3.19 9.50 -29.92
C GLU A 402 -1.70 9.71 -29.58
N VAL A 403 -1.42 10.59 -28.60
CA VAL A 403 -0.07 10.98 -28.18
C VAL A 403 0.04 10.93 -26.65
N LEU A 404 1.18 10.47 -26.15
CA LEU A 404 1.57 10.69 -24.75
C LEU A 404 2.19 12.09 -24.65
N GLU A 405 1.57 12.98 -23.89
CA GLU A 405 2.00 14.37 -23.72
C GLU A 405 2.36 14.70 -22.27
N THR A 406 3.27 15.65 -22.07
CA THR A 406 3.66 16.09 -20.73
C THR A 406 2.53 16.87 -20.08
N LYS A 407 2.03 16.39 -18.94
CA LYS A 407 1.13 17.15 -18.06
C LYS A 407 1.93 18.20 -17.29
N TRP A 408 2.99 17.75 -16.61
CA TRP A 408 3.99 18.61 -15.99
C TRP A 408 5.33 17.89 -15.79
N SER A 409 6.38 18.64 -15.45
CA SER A 409 7.69 18.07 -15.13
C SER A 409 8.46 18.92 -14.12
N LYS A 410 9.39 18.27 -13.41
CA LYS A 410 10.33 18.88 -12.48
C LYS A 410 11.75 18.66 -12.97
N THR A 411 12.46 19.74 -13.30
CA THR A 411 13.85 19.67 -13.74
C THR A 411 14.80 20.26 -12.70
N GLY A 412 16.07 19.86 -12.72
CA GLY A 412 17.07 20.38 -11.79
C GLY A 412 17.05 19.68 -10.43
N LEU A 413 16.48 18.46 -10.41
CA LEU A 413 16.58 17.51 -9.30
C LEU A 413 18.01 16.94 -9.22
N ASP A 414 18.33 16.25 -8.14
CA ASP A 414 19.62 15.60 -7.92
C ASP A 414 19.43 14.07 -7.89
N ASP A 415 19.15 13.49 -9.07
CA ASP A 415 19.04 12.04 -9.24
C ASP A 415 19.99 11.56 -10.33
N GLY A 416 21.19 11.16 -9.90
CA GLY A 416 22.20 10.56 -10.76
C GLY A 416 21.93 9.09 -11.08
N SER A 417 21.08 8.42 -10.29
CA SER A 417 20.72 7.01 -10.49
C SER A 417 19.75 6.83 -11.66
N GLN A 418 18.82 7.78 -11.83
CA GLN A 418 17.80 7.86 -12.88
C GLN A 418 16.72 6.76 -12.80
N VAL A 419 16.75 5.89 -11.80
CA VAL A 419 15.96 4.65 -11.75
C VAL A 419 15.10 4.52 -10.48
N THR A 420 15.01 5.58 -9.68
CA THR A 420 14.15 5.64 -8.50
C THR A 420 12.69 5.56 -8.91
N GLY A 421 11.89 4.89 -8.09
CA GLY A 421 10.43 4.91 -8.23
C GLY A 421 9.80 6.08 -7.48
N SER A 422 8.47 6.09 -7.47
CA SER A 422 7.64 7.06 -6.76
C SER A 422 6.28 6.44 -6.47
N THR A 423 5.61 6.92 -5.43
CA THR A 423 4.27 6.46 -5.03
C THR A 423 3.26 7.58 -5.15
N VAL A 424 2.00 7.21 -5.36
CA VAL A 424 0.87 8.14 -5.47
C VAL A 424 -0.17 7.84 -4.39
N PHE A 425 -0.74 8.88 -3.78
CA PHE A 425 -1.83 8.79 -2.82
C PHE A 425 -2.56 10.14 -2.67
N ASP A 426 -3.88 10.14 -2.56
CA ASP A 426 -4.68 11.34 -2.21
C ASP A 426 -4.69 11.49 -0.67
N PHE A 427 -3.79 12.30 -0.13
CA PHE A 427 -3.63 12.43 1.32
C PHE A 427 -4.80 13.16 1.99
N GLU A 428 -5.50 14.00 1.24
CA GLU A 428 -6.46 14.98 1.77
C GLU A 428 -7.92 14.61 1.40
N GLY A 429 -8.12 13.65 0.49
CA GLY A 429 -9.43 13.19 0.03
C GLY A 429 -10.13 14.16 -0.90
N ASP A 430 -9.38 14.98 -1.64
CA ASP A 430 -9.90 15.99 -2.56
C ASP A 430 -10.16 15.45 -3.98
N GLY A 431 -9.78 14.19 -4.23
CA GLY A 431 -9.89 13.50 -5.52
C GLY A 431 -8.66 13.66 -6.41
N THR A 432 -7.75 14.58 -6.08
CA THR A 432 -6.46 14.78 -6.75
C THR A 432 -5.39 14.04 -5.97
N ALA A 433 -4.75 13.04 -6.56
CA ALA A 433 -3.68 12.34 -5.86
C ALA A 433 -2.38 13.17 -5.81
N GLU A 434 -1.61 13.02 -4.73
CA GLU A 434 -0.26 13.56 -4.60
C GLU A 434 0.80 12.56 -5.03
N VAL A 435 1.91 13.07 -5.56
CA VAL A 435 3.10 12.32 -5.92
C VAL A 435 4.15 12.43 -4.83
N VAL A 436 4.60 11.31 -4.29
CA VAL A 436 5.71 11.22 -3.34
C VAL A 436 6.96 10.71 -4.05
N TYR A 437 8.01 11.53 -4.06
CA TYR A 437 9.25 11.24 -4.77
C TYR A 437 10.47 11.66 -3.97
N SER A 438 11.49 10.78 -3.91
CA SER A 438 12.76 11.08 -3.24
C SER A 438 13.94 10.97 -4.20
N GLU A 439 14.83 11.94 -4.13
CA GLU A 439 16.11 11.98 -4.85
C GLU A 439 17.30 12.00 -3.87
N GLU A 440 18.54 12.23 -4.33
CA GLU A 440 19.75 12.10 -3.52
C GLU A 440 19.86 13.08 -2.34
N GLU A 441 19.15 14.22 -2.36
CA GLU A 441 19.13 15.23 -1.29
C GLU A 441 17.77 15.44 -0.63
N ASN A 442 16.66 15.34 -1.35
CA ASN A 442 15.34 15.72 -0.84
C ASN A 442 14.25 14.68 -1.12
N LEU A 443 13.32 14.62 -0.17
CA LEU A 443 11.97 14.09 -0.37
C LEU A 443 11.05 15.24 -0.79
N PHE A 444 10.19 14.98 -1.75
CA PHE A 444 9.16 15.88 -2.25
C PHE A 444 7.78 15.25 -2.15
N VAL A 445 6.78 16.11 -1.91
CA VAL A 445 5.39 15.80 -2.24
C VAL A 445 4.85 16.88 -3.16
N TRP A 446 4.31 16.47 -4.30
CA TRP A 446 3.78 17.35 -5.34
C TRP A 446 2.31 17.05 -5.60
N LYS A 447 1.50 18.08 -5.84
CA LYS A 447 0.11 17.90 -6.26
C LYS A 447 0.06 17.25 -7.65
N GLY A 448 -0.71 16.19 -7.82
CA GLY A 448 -0.79 15.43 -9.08
C GLY A 448 -1.29 16.25 -10.26
N SER A 449 -2.21 17.20 -10.04
CA SER A 449 -2.82 17.97 -11.13
C SER A 449 -1.86 18.90 -11.87
N ASP A 450 -0.90 19.52 -11.17
CA ASP A 450 -0.06 20.59 -11.74
C ASP A 450 1.41 20.56 -11.29
N GLY A 451 1.76 19.60 -10.44
CA GLY A 451 3.10 19.48 -9.86
C GLY A 451 3.42 20.59 -8.86
N SER A 452 2.47 21.34 -8.31
CA SER A 452 2.75 22.32 -7.26
C SER A 452 3.39 21.64 -6.03
N GLU A 453 4.37 22.30 -5.40
CA GLU A 453 5.09 21.71 -4.26
C GLU A 453 4.29 21.86 -2.97
N MET A 454 3.81 20.73 -2.45
CA MET A 454 3.04 20.66 -1.21
C MET A 454 3.96 20.49 -0.01
N ALA A 455 5.01 19.69 -0.15
CA ALA A 455 6.04 19.53 0.86
C ALA A 455 7.41 19.26 0.27
N LYS A 456 8.43 19.66 1.02
CA LYS A 456 9.84 19.34 0.73
C LYS A 456 10.64 19.28 2.03
N ILE A 457 11.38 18.20 2.21
CA ILE A 457 12.36 18.06 3.30
C ILE A 457 13.68 17.54 2.77
N THR A 458 14.76 17.82 3.49
CA THR A 458 16.02 17.13 3.23
C THR A 458 15.88 15.68 3.68
N SER A 459 16.01 14.77 2.72
CA SER A 459 16.14 13.34 2.94
C SER A 459 17.18 12.84 1.96
N ARG A 460 18.34 12.47 2.48
CA ARG A 460 19.45 12.08 1.63
C ARG A 460 19.37 10.61 1.30
N SER A 461 19.65 10.30 0.04
CA SER A 461 19.56 8.97 -0.53
C SER A 461 20.79 8.68 -1.39
N GLY A 462 21.14 7.40 -1.46
CA GLY A 462 22.10 6.88 -2.43
C GLY A 462 21.51 6.62 -3.81
N THR A 463 20.17 6.66 -3.89
CA THR A 463 19.27 6.45 -5.02
C THR A 463 19.63 5.27 -5.91
N ARG A 464 18.71 4.33 -6.02
CA ARG A 464 18.76 3.22 -6.96
C ARG A 464 17.34 2.90 -7.37
N THR A 465 16.80 1.86 -6.79
CA THR A 465 15.51 1.28 -7.15
C THR A 465 14.53 1.37 -5.99
N ASP A 466 14.97 1.97 -4.89
CA ASP A 466 14.16 2.46 -3.78
C ASP A 466 13.15 3.51 -4.23
N TYR A 467 12.05 3.57 -3.50
CA TYR A 467 11.04 4.62 -3.62
C TYR A 467 10.28 4.78 -2.30
N PRO A 468 9.69 5.96 -2.02
CA PRO A 468 8.85 6.18 -0.86
C PRO A 468 7.59 5.30 -0.88
N LEU A 469 7.17 4.77 0.25
CA LEU A 469 5.87 4.08 0.38
C LEU A 469 4.84 4.96 1.09
N VAL A 470 3.57 4.68 0.83
CA VAL A 470 2.44 5.21 1.60
C VAL A 470 1.65 4.03 2.18
N ALA A 471 1.50 4.02 3.50
CA ALA A 471 0.74 3.02 4.27
C ALA A 471 0.36 3.61 5.63
N ASP A 472 -0.68 3.10 6.28
CA ASP A 472 -0.87 3.29 7.72
C ASP A 472 0.11 2.37 8.43
N VAL A 473 1.18 2.91 9.03
CA VAL A 473 2.27 2.06 9.52
C VAL A 473 2.12 1.65 10.98
N ASP A 474 1.33 2.35 11.78
CA ASP A 474 1.13 2.01 13.20
C ASP A 474 -0.29 1.59 13.54
N GLY A 475 -1.15 1.50 12.54
CA GLY A 475 -2.54 1.09 12.62
C GLY A 475 -3.42 2.17 13.25
N ASP A 476 -3.02 3.44 13.15
CA ASP A 476 -3.69 4.56 13.81
C ASP A 476 -4.86 5.16 13.01
N GLY A 477 -5.10 4.65 11.80
CA GLY A 477 -6.13 5.14 10.88
C GLY A 477 -5.69 6.34 10.05
N GLN A 478 -4.40 6.66 10.00
CA GLN A 478 -3.81 7.68 9.14
C GLN A 478 -2.71 7.08 8.30
N SER A 479 -2.55 7.61 7.08
CA SER A 479 -1.40 7.27 6.25
C SER A 479 -0.12 7.97 6.74
N GLU A 480 1.01 7.31 6.49
CA GLU A 480 2.35 7.86 6.60
C GLU A 480 3.14 7.69 5.31
N ILE A 481 4.19 8.51 5.17
CA ILE A 481 5.23 8.31 4.17
C ILE A 481 6.41 7.57 4.81
N VAL A 482 6.77 6.41 4.26
CA VAL A 482 7.93 5.63 4.69
C VAL A 482 9.05 5.77 3.67
N ILE A 483 10.25 6.10 4.13
CA ILE A 483 11.44 6.18 3.27
C ILE A 483 12.65 5.53 3.94
N THR A 484 13.60 5.13 3.11
CA THR A 484 14.97 4.89 3.55
C THR A 484 15.80 6.16 3.40
N ALA A 485 16.64 6.46 4.37
CA ALA A 485 17.47 7.67 4.38
C ALA A 485 18.88 7.40 4.91
N GLN A 486 19.83 8.24 4.51
CA GLN A 486 21.24 8.17 4.90
C GLN A 486 21.79 9.55 5.30
N THR A 487 23.01 9.60 5.83
CA THR A 487 23.60 10.86 6.33
C THR A 487 24.09 11.82 5.25
N GLY A 488 24.66 11.27 4.17
CA GLY A 488 25.30 12.02 3.10
C GLY A 488 24.54 11.88 1.78
N ASN A 489 24.70 12.86 0.90
CA ASN A 489 24.09 12.85 -0.42
C ASN A 489 24.78 11.82 -1.33
N GLY A 490 23.97 11.06 -2.06
CA GLY A 490 24.41 10.24 -3.17
C GLY A 490 25.01 8.88 -2.80
N PRO A 491 25.27 8.02 -3.80
CA PRO A 491 25.53 6.58 -3.62
C PRO A 491 26.81 6.24 -2.84
N GLY A 492 27.69 7.22 -2.62
CA GLY A 492 28.93 7.05 -1.87
C GLY A 492 28.79 7.15 -0.36
N ALA A 493 27.61 7.56 0.14
CA ALA A 493 27.37 7.77 1.57
C ALA A 493 26.61 6.62 2.26
N SER A 494 26.14 5.62 1.50
CA SER A 494 25.40 4.46 2.03
C SER A 494 26.28 3.57 2.91
N GLY A 495 25.67 2.95 3.92
CA GLY A 495 26.32 1.92 4.76
C GLY A 495 26.05 2.04 6.27
N SER A 496 25.31 3.05 6.72
CA SER A 496 24.83 3.17 8.10
C SER A 496 23.51 3.92 8.10
N ASP A 497 22.54 3.37 7.37
CA ASP A 497 21.33 4.07 6.94
C ASP A 497 20.15 3.67 7.83
N TRP A 498 19.01 4.36 7.75
CA TRP A 498 17.81 4.11 8.56
C TRP A 498 16.52 4.18 7.73
N VAL A 499 15.44 3.66 8.28
CA VAL A 499 14.07 4.00 7.86
C VAL A 499 13.63 5.24 8.62
N SER A 500 12.99 6.18 7.93
CA SER A 500 12.24 7.30 8.53
C SER A 500 10.77 7.21 8.12
N VAL A 501 9.89 7.48 9.08
CA VAL A 501 8.44 7.57 8.88
C VAL A 501 8.01 9.01 9.09
N TYR A 502 7.23 9.56 8.16
CA TYR A 502 6.74 10.93 8.19
C TYR A 502 5.23 11.00 8.18
N ARG A 503 4.70 11.95 8.93
CA ARG A 503 3.29 12.36 8.89
C ARG A 503 3.17 13.85 8.62
N SER A 504 1.96 14.32 8.31
CA SER A 504 1.66 15.74 8.34
C SER A 504 1.55 16.26 9.78
N LYS A 505 2.12 17.45 10.00
CA LYS A 505 1.93 18.21 11.24
C LYS A 505 0.64 19.02 11.21
N ASP A 506 0.21 19.44 10.03
CA ASP A 506 -0.79 20.50 9.87
C ASP A 506 -2.23 19.96 9.89
N ALA A 507 -2.42 18.69 9.50
CA ALA A 507 -3.67 17.95 9.63
C ALA A 507 -3.39 16.43 9.50
N PRO A 508 -4.20 15.57 10.13
CA PRO A 508 -4.24 14.14 9.82
C PRO A 508 -4.45 13.87 8.34
N TRP A 509 -3.76 12.88 7.79
CA TRP A 509 -4.02 12.39 6.44
C TRP A 509 -5.05 11.28 6.43
N LEU A 510 -5.63 11.02 5.25
CA LEU A 510 -6.53 9.90 5.08
C LEU A 510 -5.90 8.55 5.47
N PRO A 511 -6.73 7.59 5.92
CA PRO A 511 -6.28 6.23 6.12
C PRO A 511 -5.80 5.65 4.79
N ALA A 512 -4.69 4.93 4.84
CA ALA A 512 -4.21 4.08 3.76
C ALA A 512 -4.33 2.61 4.19
N ARG A 513 -4.14 1.69 3.26
CA ARG A 513 -3.91 0.30 3.67
C ARG A 513 -2.67 0.19 4.56
N GLU A 514 -2.72 -0.81 5.41
CA GLU A 514 -1.68 -1.19 6.37
C GLU A 514 -0.55 -2.02 5.72
N SER A 515 -0.52 -2.16 4.39
CA SER A 515 0.39 -3.07 3.71
C SER A 515 0.86 -2.63 2.31
N TRP A 516 2.09 -3.01 1.99
CA TRP A 516 2.77 -2.87 0.71
C TRP A 516 3.92 -3.89 0.64
N ASN A 517 3.75 -4.96 -0.13
CA ASN A 517 4.54 -6.18 0.08
C ASN A 517 5.72 -6.40 -0.88
N GLN A 518 5.71 -5.75 -2.04
CA GLN A 518 6.71 -5.97 -3.09
C GLN A 518 6.95 -4.72 -3.94
N HIS A 519 8.03 -4.74 -4.73
CA HIS A 519 8.40 -3.62 -5.60
C HIS A 519 7.35 -3.31 -6.67
N GLY A 520 6.77 -4.36 -7.29
CA GLY A 520 5.67 -4.24 -8.24
C GLY A 520 4.31 -4.34 -7.58
N TYR A 521 4.00 -3.39 -6.70
CA TYR A 521 2.74 -3.39 -5.98
C TYR A 521 1.59 -2.85 -6.83
N HIS A 522 0.50 -3.60 -6.81
CA HIS A 522 -0.84 -3.11 -7.07
C HIS A 522 -1.76 -3.69 -6.00
N VAL A 523 -2.82 -2.96 -5.71
CA VAL A 523 -3.64 -3.15 -4.51
C VAL A 523 -4.35 -4.51 -4.47
N THR A 524 -4.63 -5.13 -5.61
CA THR A 524 -5.40 -6.39 -5.64
C THR A 524 -4.55 -7.66 -5.54
N ASN A 525 -3.21 -7.57 -5.45
CA ASN A 525 -2.31 -8.73 -5.30
C ASN A 525 -1.81 -8.94 -3.87
N LEU A 526 -2.58 -8.50 -2.89
CA LEU A 526 -2.22 -8.60 -1.47
C LEU A 526 -3.48 -8.54 -0.62
N GLY A 527 -3.67 -9.53 0.25
CA GLY A 527 -4.68 -9.55 1.30
C GLY A 527 -4.43 -8.50 2.40
N GLN A 528 -5.38 -8.34 3.31
CA GLN A 528 -5.19 -7.45 4.47
C GLN A 528 -4.21 -8.05 5.49
N ASP A 529 -4.15 -9.39 5.54
CA ASP A 529 -3.33 -10.24 6.42
C ASP A 529 -2.04 -10.73 5.75
N LEU A 530 -1.58 -10.03 4.71
CA LEU A 530 -0.41 -10.39 3.90
C LEU A 530 -0.51 -11.67 3.07
N THR A 531 -1.66 -12.35 3.06
CA THR A 531 -1.88 -13.46 2.13
C THR A 531 -1.78 -13.00 0.68
N ILE A 532 -1.31 -13.89 -0.19
CA ILE A 532 -1.29 -13.67 -1.64
C ILE A 532 -2.58 -14.28 -2.21
N PRO A 533 -3.44 -13.49 -2.89
CA PRO A 533 -4.71 -14.00 -3.38
C PRO A 533 -4.54 -15.15 -4.39
N ALA A 534 -5.33 -16.21 -4.23
CA ALA A 534 -5.41 -17.31 -5.19
C ALA A 534 -6.07 -16.84 -6.49
N ASP A 535 -7.19 -16.13 -6.36
CA ASP A 535 -7.81 -15.39 -7.45
C ASP A 535 -7.56 -13.88 -7.27
N GLN A 536 -6.77 -13.30 -8.17
CA GLN A 536 -6.45 -11.88 -8.13
C GLN A 536 -7.64 -11.09 -8.67
N GLN A 537 -8.28 -10.26 -7.82
CA GLN A 537 -9.29 -9.32 -8.27
C GLN A 537 -8.73 -8.44 -9.40
N LEU A 538 -9.41 -8.41 -10.54
CA LEU A 538 -9.02 -7.54 -11.65
C LEU A 538 -9.18 -6.06 -11.23
N ILE A 539 -8.19 -5.23 -11.55
CA ILE A 539 -8.24 -3.79 -11.28
C ILE A 539 -9.22 -3.05 -12.19
N VAL A 540 -9.47 -3.61 -13.38
CA VAL A 540 -10.41 -3.11 -14.38
C VAL A 540 -11.03 -4.27 -15.15
N ASP A 541 -12.32 -4.20 -15.44
CA ASP A 541 -13.01 -5.09 -16.38
C ASP A 541 -14.19 -4.36 -17.06
N PRO A 542 -14.52 -4.65 -18.33
CA PRO A 542 -15.65 -4.02 -19.01
C PRO A 542 -17.02 -4.33 -18.40
N SER A 543 -17.14 -5.37 -17.58
CA SER A 543 -18.36 -5.75 -16.87
C SER A 543 -18.54 -4.98 -15.55
N TYR A 544 -17.46 -4.48 -14.96
CA TYR A 544 -17.53 -3.74 -13.70
C TYR A 544 -18.16 -2.35 -13.87
N PRO A 545 -18.79 -1.79 -12.81
CA PRO A 545 -19.21 -0.42 -12.78
C PRO A 545 -18.02 0.54 -12.97
N SER A 546 -18.23 1.61 -13.74
CA SER A 546 -17.18 2.62 -13.98
C SER A 546 -16.54 3.21 -12.72
N ALA A 547 -17.25 3.24 -11.58
CA ALA A 547 -16.68 3.71 -10.32
C ALA A 547 -15.63 2.74 -9.77
N PHE A 548 -15.88 1.43 -9.87
CA PHE A 548 -14.92 0.40 -9.49
C PHE A 548 -13.67 0.48 -10.36
N ASN A 549 -13.84 0.49 -11.69
CA ASN A 549 -12.72 0.61 -12.62
C ASN A 549 -11.87 1.85 -12.32
N ARG A 550 -12.47 3.03 -12.09
CA ARG A 550 -11.70 4.23 -11.73
C ARG A 550 -10.96 4.10 -10.40
N ALA A 551 -11.57 3.50 -9.38
CA ALA A 551 -10.97 3.41 -8.05
C ALA A 551 -9.77 2.45 -7.99
N PHE A 552 -9.74 1.43 -8.86
CA PHE A 552 -8.71 0.40 -8.86
C PHE A 552 -7.71 0.50 -10.01
N ASN A 553 -8.00 1.29 -11.05
CA ASN A 553 -7.10 1.52 -12.18
C ASN A 553 -5.82 2.27 -11.76
N GLY A 554 -4.84 1.55 -11.23
CA GLY A 554 -3.55 2.12 -10.88
C GLY A 554 -2.48 1.12 -10.47
N PHE A 555 -1.25 1.62 -10.41
CA PHE A 555 -0.02 0.85 -10.20
C PHE A 555 1.01 1.67 -9.41
N LEU A 556 1.63 1.09 -8.38
CA LEU A 556 2.41 1.84 -7.36
C LEU A 556 1.62 3.03 -6.77
N VAL A 557 0.33 2.81 -6.56
CA VAL A 557 -0.60 3.74 -5.91
C VAL A 557 -1.18 3.05 -4.68
N GLN A 558 -1.30 3.80 -3.59
CA GLN A 558 -2.02 3.31 -2.41
C GLN A 558 -3.48 3.73 -2.48
N THR A 559 -4.37 2.97 -1.86
CA THR A 559 -5.79 3.32 -1.75
C THR A 559 -6.18 3.63 -0.31
N THR A 560 -7.22 4.46 -0.18
CA THR A 560 -7.95 4.62 1.08
C THR A 560 -9.06 3.58 1.17
N PHE A 561 -9.82 3.58 2.25
CA PHE A 561 -10.96 2.68 2.41
C PHE A 561 -12.10 3.12 1.48
N LEU A 562 -12.71 2.16 0.80
CA LEU A 562 -13.75 2.38 -0.19
C LEU A 562 -15.07 1.73 0.26
N THR A 563 -16.16 2.43 0.00
CA THR A 563 -17.49 1.85 0.15
C THR A 563 -17.76 0.78 -0.91
N GLN A 564 -18.85 0.03 -0.75
CA GLN A 564 -19.37 -0.89 -1.78
C GLN A 564 -19.66 -0.23 -3.15
N PHE A 565 -19.64 1.11 -3.24
CA PHE A 565 -19.82 1.86 -4.48
C PHE A 565 -18.50 2.36 -5.08
N ALA A 566 -17.37 1.94 -4.52
CA ALA A 566 -16.03 2.41 -4.85
C ALA A 566 -15.81 3.91 -4.59
N ASP A 567 -16.64 4.52 -3.75
CA ASP A 567 -16.42 5.88 -3.25
C ASP A 567 -15.52 5.83 -2.00
N PRO A 568 -14.51 6.70 -1.87
CA PRO A 568 -13.76 6.88 -0.63
C PRO A 568 -14.67 7.07 0.59
N THR A 569 -14.38 6.33 1.65
CA THR A 569 -15.04 6.45 2.96
C THR A 569 -14.12 7.12 3.97
N PHE A 570 -14.73 7.81 4.92
CA PHE A 570 -14.04 8.69 5.88
C PHE A 570 -14.50 8.37 7.29
N ALA A 571 -14.68 7.09 7.60
CA ALA A 571 -15.10 6.66 8.92
C ALA A 571 -14.06 7.09 9.96
N VAL A 572 -14.51 7.69 11.04
CA VAL A 572 -13.63 8.15 12.13
C VAL A 572 -14.19 7.72 13.48
N GLY A 573 -13.33 7.75 14.50
CA GLY A 573 -13.75 7.57 15.89
C GLY A 573 -14.54 8.77 16.40
N ASP A 574 -15.15 8.60 17.57
CA ASP A 574 -15.73 9.71 18.35
C ASP A 574 -15.54 9.35 19.83
N LEU A 575 -14.41 9.75 20.41
CA LEU A 575 -14.13 9.46 21.80
C LEU A 575 -14.79 10.46 22.72
N THR A 576 -15.61 9.90 23.60
CA THR A 576 -16.17 10.61 24.74
C THR A 576 -15.64 10.03 26.03
N THR A 577 -15.52 10.86 27.07
CA THR A 577 -15.41 10.34 28.43
C THR A 577 -16.82 10.08 28.94
N GLU A 578 -17.14 8.85 29.37
CA GLU A 578 -18.45 8.55 29.98
C GLU A 578 -18.42 8.79 31.50
N ASN A 579 -17.34 8.35 32.16
CA ASN A 579 -17.24 8.35 33.61
C ASN A 579 -15.79 8.58 34.08
N VAL A 580 -15.64 9.28 35.22
CA VAL A 580 -14.35 9.42 35.91
C VAL A 580 -14.53 9.04 37.38
N ILE A 581 -13.84 7.98 37.81
CA ILE A 581 -13.85 7.49 39.18
C ILE A 581 -12.55 7.92 39.85
N VAL A 582 -12.64 8.73 40.90
CA VAL A 582 -11.47 9.18 41.66
C VAL A 582 -11.32 8.35 42.94
N ASP A 583 -10.12 7.81 43.16
CA ASP A 583 -9.73 7.20 44.43
C ASP A 583 -9.02 8.23 45.34
N THR A 584 -9.74 8.67 46.36
CA THR A 584 -9.22 9.62 47.36
C THR A 584 -8.58 8.93 48.57
N LEU A 585 -8.41 7.60 48.59
CA LEU A 585 -7.80 6.88 49.72
C LEU A 585 -6.34 7.30 49.97
N GLY A 586 -5.63 7.82 48.96
CA GLY A 586 -4.28 8.35 49.06
C GLY A 586 -4.17 9.80 49.59
N CYS A 587 -5.27 10.56 49.55
CA CYS A 587 -5.30 11.97 49.92
C CYS A 587 -4.91 12.17 51.40
N GLY A 588 -3.89 13.00 51.65
CA GLY A 588 -3.37 13.33 52.98
C GLY A 588 -2.33 12.35 53.55
N VAL A 589 -1.93 11.30 52.81
CA VAL A 589 -0.83 10.38 53.16
C VAL A 589 0.28 10.41 52.10
N VAL A 590 -0.09 10.55 50.84
CA VAL A 590 0.79 10.78 49.68
C VAL A 590 0.22 11.98 48.89
N ASP A 591 1.07 12.89 48.41
CA ASP A 591 0.66 14.07 47.63
C ASP A 591 0.24 13.65 46.19
N SER A 592 -0.74 12.77 46.05
CA SER A 592 -1.19 12.23 44.76
C SER A 592 -2.64 11.75 44.78
N VAL A 593 -3.31 11.87 43.63
CA VAL A 593 -4.67 11.40 43.36
C VAL A 593 -4.61 10.36 42.25
N THR A 594 -5.24 9.20 42.46
CA THR A 594 -5.47 8.22 41.40
C THR A 594 -6.90 8.36 40.87
N PHE A 595 -7.07 8.34 39.56
CA PHE A 595 -8.37 8.33 38.90
C PHE A 595 -8.42 7.28 37.80
N THR A 596 -9.62 6.80 37.50
CA THR A 596 -9.93 5.95 36.36
C THR A 596 -10.91 6.69 35.46
N VAL A 597 -10.60 6.85 34.18
CA VAL A 597 -11.49 7.41 33.16
C VAL A 597 -11.96 6.29 32.24
N THR A 598 -13.26 6.24 31.97
CA THR A 598 -13.86 5.36 30.95
C THR A 598 -14.03 6.16 29.67
N LEU A 599 -13.37 5.73 28.61
CA LEU A 599 -13.55 6.20 27.26
C LEU A 599 -14.61 5.37 26.56
N GLU A 600 -15.50 6.00 25.81
CA GLU A 600 -16.44 5.34 24.90
C GLU A 600 -16.23 5.87 23.50
N ASN A 601 -16.19 4.96 22.52
CA ASN A 601 -16.12 5.34 21.11
C ASN A 601 -17.51 5.24 20.47
N ASN A 602 -18.13 6.40 20.25
CA ASN A 602 -19.44 6.53 19.61
C ASN A 602 -19.34 6.66 18.07
N GLY A 603 -18.13 6.56 17.53
CA GLY A 603 -17.86 6.76 16.12
C GLY A 603 -18.12 5.52 15.28
N ASP A 604 -17.75 5.60 14.01
CA ASP A 604 -17.89 4.50 13.05
C ASP A 604 -16.57 3.79 12.73
N TRP A 605 -15.47 4.19 13.36
CA TRP A 605 -14.15 3.60 13.24
C TRP A 605 -13.50 3.38 14.61
N LYS A 606 -12.40 2.61 14.67
CA LYS A 606 -11.57 2.49 15.88
C LYS A 606 -10.99 3.86 16.27
N ALA A 607 -10.90 4.14 17.56
CA ALA A 607 -9.99 5.16 18.07
C ALA A 607 -8.68 4.46 18.46
N PRO A 608 -7.54 4.87 17.90
CA PRO A 608 -6.34 4.06 17.95
C PRO A 608 -5.72 4.02 19.35
N ARG A 609 -4.94 2.96 19.63
CA ARG A 609 -3.99 2.96 20.73
C ARG A 609 -3.04 4.16 20.58
N TYR A 610 -2.46 4.60 21.69
CA TYR A 610 -1.71 5.86 21.76
C TYR A 610 -2.51 7.13 21.40
N THR A 611 -3.84 7.07 21.38
CA THR A 611 -4.65 8.30 21.44
C THR A 611 -4.35 9.03 22.75
N PRO A 612 -3.97 10.32 22.74
CA PRO A 612 -3.57 11.02 23.94
C PRO A 612 -4.75 11.58 24.72
N LEU A 613 -4.60 11.64 26.04
CA LEU A 613 -5.49 12.30 26.96
C LEU A 613 -4.70 13.35 27.74
N ALA A 614 -4.94 14.63 27.48
CA ALA A 614 -4.33 15.74 28.18
C ALA A 614 -5.03 15.99 29.52
N ILE A 615 -4.25 16.16 30.58
CA ILE A 615 -4.75 16.30 31.95
C ILE A 615 -4.43 17.69 32.47
N PHE A 616 -5.43 18.37 33.05
CA PHE A 616 -5.29 19.71 33.60
C PHE A 616 -5.85 19.81 35.02
N ASP A 617 -5.29 20.74 35.78
CA ASP A 617 -5.88 21.31 36.99
C ASP A 617 -6.46 22.69 36.65
N GLY A 618 -7.79 22.80 36.65
CA GLY A 618 -8.56 23.95 36.19
C GLY A 618 -8.94 23.90 34.71
N ASP A 619 -9.93 24.73 34.34
CA ASP A 619 -10.53 24.78 32.99
C ASP A 619 -9.48 25.11 31.90
N PRO A 620 -9.18 24.20 30.97
CA PRO A 620 -8.13 24.41 29.97
C PRO A 620 -8.50 25.41 28.86
N TYR A 621 -9.75 25.88 28.83
CA TYR A 621 -10.19 26.99 27.96
C TYR A 621 -9.91 28.37 28.55
N VAL A 622 -9.26 28.44 29.71
CA VAL A 622 -8.74 29.68 30.29
C VAL A 622 -7.24 29.57 30.60
N THR A 623 -6.54 30.70 30.60
CA THR A 623 -5.07 30.75 30.77
C THR A 623 -4.60 30.45 32.20
N THR A 624 -5.51 30.08 33.12
CA THR A 624 -5.19 29.80 34.53
C THR A 624 -5.08 28.31 34.82
N ALA A 625 -5.43 27.44 33.88
CA ALA A 625 -5.25 26.00 34.04
C ALA A 625 -3.77 25.61 34.09
N THR A 626 -3.46 24.59 34.88
CA THR A 626 -2.14 23.97 34.96
C THR A 626 -2.17 22.63 34.26
N TYR A 627 -1.32 22.46 33.24
CA TYR A 627 -1.14 21.17 32.58
C TYR A 627 -0.39 20.20 33.51
N LEU A 628 -0.98 19.03 33.75
CA LEU A 628 -0.46 18.00 34.65
C LEU A 628 0.28 16.87 33.92
N GLY A 629 0.05 16.73 32.61
CA GLY A 629 0.66 15.71 31.77
C GLY A 629 -0.33 15.13 30.75
N THR A 630 0.19 14.28 29.87
CA THR A 630 -0.60 13.50 28.91
C THR A 630 -0.40 12.03 29.22
N ILE A 631 -1.49 11.27 29.16
CA ILE A 631 -1.48 9.81 29.13
C ILE A 631 -1.97 9.32 27.78
N TYR A 632 -1.76 8.05 27.48
CA TYR A 632 -2.05 7.48 26.18
C TYR A 632 -2.87 6.20 26.36
N THR A 633 -3.85 5.98 25.48
CA THR A 633 -4.51 4.66 25.38
C THR A 633 -3.46 3.59 25.14
N GLN A 634 -3.64 2.41 25.73
CA GLN A 634 -2.71 1.27 25.54
C GLN A 634 -3.22 0.30 24.46
N ASP A 635 -4.53 0.34 24.20
CA ASP A 635 -5.23 -0.48 23.22
C ASP A 635 -6.15 0.42 22.38
N ASN A 636 -6.59 -0.08 21.23
CA ASN A 636 -7.64 0.56 20.44
C ASN A 636 -8.95 0.59 21.24
N VAL A 637 -9.72 1.66 21.09
CA VAL A 637 -11.14 1.68 21.49
C VAL A 637 -11.95 1.39 20.24
N GLU A 638 -12.32 0.12 20.06
CA GLU A 638 -13.10 -0.33 18.91
C GLU A 638 -14.44 0.41 18.78
N LYS A 639 -15.02 0.41 17.58
CA LYS A 639 -16.34 0.99 17.30
C LYS A 639 -17.39 0.49 18.31
N GLY A 640 -18.07 1.42 19.00
CA GLY A 640 -19.07 1.11 20.04
C GLY A 640 -18.49 0.47 21.30
N GLY A 641 -17.17 0.42 21.43
CA GLY A 641 -16.43 -0.12 22.55
C GLY A 641 -16.10 0.94 23.61
N SER A 642 -15.50 0.48 24.70
CA SER A 642 -15.08 1.32 25.81
C SER A 642 -13.74 0.87 26.40
N LEU A 643 -12.94 1.81 26.90
CA LEU A 643 -11.64 1.52 27.53
C LEU A 643 -11.49 2.29 28.85
N ASP A 644 -11.15 1.56 29.92
CA ASP A 644 -10.83 2.14 31.22
C ASP A 644 -9.33 2.43 31.32
N ILE A 645 -8.98 3.68 31.65
CA ILE A 645 -7.60 4.11 31.87
C ILE A 645 -7.43 4.60 33.30
N THR A 646 -6.50 4.01 34.03
CA THR A 646 -6.17 4.44 35.40
C THR A 646 -4.85 5.20 35.42
N HIS A 647 -4.86 6.40 36.00
CA HIS A 647 -3.67 7.24 36.12
C HIS A 647 -3.57 7.91 37.50
N THR A 648 -2.38 8.38 37.86
CA THR A 648 -2.12 9.07 39.12
C THR A 648 -1.44 10.40 38.88
N VAL A 649 -2.10 11.49 39.28
CA VAL A 649 -1.53 12.85 39.24
C VAL A 649 -1.00 13.25 40.60
N LYS A 650 0.02 14.10 40.61
CA LYS A 650 0.57 14.66 41.84
C LYS A 650 -0.31 15.83 42.32
N ALA A 651 -0.63 15.87 43.61
CA ALA A 651 -1.28 17.02 44.22
C ALA A 651 -0.33 18.23 44.25
N ASP A 652 -0.86 19.42 43.97
CA ASP A 652 -0.11 20.68 43.95
C ASP A 652 0.09 21.28 45.37
N GLY A 653 -0.52 20.65 46.38
CA GLY A 653 -0.45 21.06 47.78
C GLY A 653 -1.42 22.19 48.15
N SER A 654 -2.33 22.58 47.24
CA SER A 654 -3.38 23.58 47.50
C SER A 654 -4.55 23.04 48.34
N GLY A 655 -4.69 21.71 48.45
CA GLY A 655 -5.80 21.06 49.14
C GLY A 655 -7.03 20.83 48.25
N ASN A 656 -7.00 21.30 46.99
CA ASN A 656 -8.03 21.07 45.99
C ASN A 656 -7.41 20.82 44.60
N ILE A 657 -7.91 19.84 43.85
CA ILE A 657 -7.60 19.70 42.40
C ILE A 657 -8.91 19.76 41.63
N GLU A 658 -8.98 20.58 40.59
CA GLU A 658 -10.09 20.64 39.63
C GLU A 658 -9.67 19.86 38.38
N LEU A 659 -9.84 18.54 38.40
CA LEU A 659 -9.32 17.66 37.33
C LEU A 659 -10.15 17.80 36.05
N TYR A 660 -9.49 18.15 34.93
CA TYR A 660 -10.01 18.03 33.57
C TYR A 660 -9.19 17.00 32.79
N VAL A 661 -9.87 16.17 32.00
CA VAL A 661 -9.24 15.18 31.10
C VAL A 661 -9.77 15.40 29.70
N LEU A 662 -8.92 15.81 28.77
CA LEU A 662 -9.31 16.03 27.38
C LEU A 662 -8.83 14.87 26.53
N VAL A 663 -9.76 14.18 25.90
CA VAL A 663 -9.45 13.02 25.05
C VAL A 663 -9.03 13.49 23.66
N ASN A 664 -8.15 12.73 23.01
CA ASN A 664 -7.58 13.04 21.71
C ASN A 664 -6.85 14.41 21.68
N HIS A 665 -6.16 14.76 22.77
CA HIS A 665 -5.41 16.02 22.90
C HIS A 665 -4.08 15.83 23.65
N TYR A 666 -3.05 16.60 23.26
CA TYR A 666 -1.73 16.59 23.91
C TYR A 666 -1.04 17.97 23.85
N GLU A 667 0.00 18.17 24.66
CA GLU A 667 0.63 19.48 24.90
C GLU A 667 1.16 20.19 23.65
N GLU A 668 1.76 19.50 22.66
CA GLU A 668 2.43 20.18 21.53
C GLU A 668 1.47 20.91 20.59
N THR A 669 0.17 20.67 20.73
CA THR A 669 -0.89 21.39 20.01
C THR A 669 -1.06 22.82 20.55
N LEU A 670 -0.40 23.17 21.67
CA LEU A 670 -0.45 24.46 22.36
C LEU A 670 0.93 24.94 22.83
N ALA A 671 1.11 26.26 22.95
CA ALA A 671 2.21 26.81 23.75
C ALA A 671 1.82 26.80 25.24
N ILE A 672 2.75 26.44 26.13
CA ILE A 672 2.54 26.41 27.59
C ILE A 672 1.97 27.75 28.08
N GLY A 673 0.76 27.73 28.63
CA GLY A 673 0.07 28.88 29.23
C GLY A 673 -0.98 29.56 28.33
N ASP A 674 -1.17 29.09 27.10
CA ASP A 674 -2.27 29.52 26.23
C ASP A 674 -3.57 28.74 26.56
N ALA A 675 -4.72 29.40 26.38
CA ALA A 675 -6.02 28.76 26.49
C ALA A 675 -6.34 27.94 25.22
N LEU A 676 -6.98 26.79 25.38
CA LEU A 676 -7.46 26.02 24.24
C LEU A 676 -8.49 26.81 23.42
N PRO A 677 -8.47 26.69 22.08
CA PRO A 677 -9.57 27.17 21.25
C PRO A 677 -10.84 26.38 21.53
N ALA A 678 -12.00 27.04 21.51
CA ALA A 678 -13.31 26.42 21.65
C ALA A 678 -14.20 26.79 20.45
N PRO A 679 -14.76 25.81 19.70
CA PRO A 679 -14.61 24.36 19.90
C PRO A 679 -13.21 23.86 19.47
N LEU A 680 -12.84 22.68 19.97
CA LEU A 680 -11.70 21.93 19.48
C LEU A 680 -11.96 21.50 18.03
N THR A 681 -10.90 21.31 17.24
CA THR A 681 -11.02 20.91 15.82
C THR A 681 -9.97 19.85 15.48
N GLY A 682 -10.19 19.13 14.37
CA GLY A 682 -9.25 18.10 13.90
C GLY A 682 -7.85 18.59 13.51
N VAL A 683 -7.68 19.89 13.31
CA VAL A 683 -6.35 20.51 13.11
C VAL A 683 -5.52 20.50 14.40
N THR A 684 -6.17 20.40 15.56
CA THR A 684 -5.53 20.44 16.89
C THR A 684 -5.48 19.09 17.59
N SER A 685 -6.02 18.03 16.99
CA SER A 685 -5.99 16.67 17.53
C SER A 685 -5.12 15.76 16.65
N PRO A 686 -4.43 14.76 17.23
CA PRO A 686 -3.63 13.83 16.45
C PRO A 686 -4.46 12.82 15.67
N THR A 687 -5.69 12.50 16.11
CA THR A 687 -6.60 11.60 15.39
C THR A 687 -7.84 12.35 14.91
N MET A 688 -8.41 11.96 13.78
CA MET A 688 -9.67 12.52 13.30
C MET A 688 -10.88 11.99 14.10
N GLU A 689 -11.84 12.86 14.38
CA GLU A 689 -13.12 12.53 15.02
C GLU A 689 -14.25 13.32 14.36
N CYS A 690 -15.48 12.80 14.42
CA CYS A 690 -16.64 13.49 13.83
C CYS A 690 -17.31 14.48 14.79
N ASP A 691 -17.02 14.39 16.09
CA ASP A 691 -17.38 15.39 17.08
C ASP A 691 -16.17 15.60 18.00
N TYR A 692 -15.72 16.86 18.09
CA TYR A 692 -14.61 17.26 18.97
C TYR A 692 -15.11 18.01 20.22
N VAL A 693 -16.41 18.36 20.25
CA VAL A 693 -17.01 19.17 21.31
C VAL A 693 -17.23 18.35 22.58
N ASN A 694 -17.32 17.04 22.42
CA ASN A 694 -17.53 16.04 23.46
C ASN A 694 -16.21 15.41 23.99
N ASN A 695 -15.05 15.81 23.46
CA ASN A 695 -13.71 15.44 23.95
C ASN A 695 -13.39 16.00 25.34
N VAL A 696 -14.27 16.81 25.93
CA VAL A 696 -14.09 17.44 27.24
C VAL A 696 -14.56 16.53 28.34
N GLY A 697 -13.60 16.02 29.11
CA GLY A 697 -13.87 15.28 30.34
C GLY A 697 -14.21 16.18 31.51
N PHE A 698 -15.20 15.69 32.26
CA PHE A 698 -15.83 16.22 33.47
C PHE A 698 -14.91 16.91 34.49
N ILE A 699 -15.53 17.77 35.31
CA ILE A 699 -14.93 18.42 36.48
C ILE A 699 -15.08 17.51 37.70
N VAL A 700 -13.97 17.08 38.30
CA VAL A 700 -13.99 16.50 39.65
C VAL A 700 -13.28 17.43 40.63
N ASP A 701 -14.05 18.06 41.51
CA ASP A 701 -13.53 18.82 42.65
C ASP A 701 -13.04 17.87 43.73
N ILE A 702 -11.73 17.71 43.86
CA ILE A 702 -11.12 16.84 44.86
C ILE A 702 -10.72 17.70 46.05
N SER A 703 -11.54 17.74 47.10
CA SER A 703 -11.25 18.55 48.30
C SER A 703 -10.54 17.80 49.43
N ASN A 704 -9.64 18.49 50.13
CA ASN A 704 -8.77 17.97 51.20
C ASN A 704 -7.70 16.97 50.71
N CYS A 705 -7.25 17.16 49.48
CA CYS A 705 -6.09 16.54 48.85
C CYS A 705 -5.14 17.70 48.49
#